data_AF-A0A2H1VKG4-F1
#
_entry.id   AF-A0A2H1VKG4-F1
#
_cell.length_a   1.000
_cell.length_b   1.000
_cell.length_c   1.000
_cell.angle_alpha   90.00
_cell.angle_beta   90.00
_cell.angle_gamma   90.00
#
_symmetry.space_group_name_H-M   'P 1'
#
loop_
_entity.id
_entity.type
_entity.pdbx_description
1 polymer ?
#
loop_
_entity_poly.entity_id
_entity_poly.type
_entity_poly.pdbx_seq_one_letter_code
_entity_poly.pdbx_strand_id
1 'polypeptide(L)'
;MGLRVEESEKEPKIVDELIPSVLRETHFFLRLFGENFSNDTIIAFTHTPAAYGSTCDHLLNGEYKVSYAEANSALLSMTAPPPLDDYKFYICAKNSETDHFLHQGSEKWKILATHNKLLPLWASIILIIILLLLASLFSGLNLGLMALDRTELKIIANTGTEKERKYARAIMPVRAHGNYLLCTILLSNVAVNSTFTVILDDLTSGLVAVIGSTLAIVFIAEITPQAVCARHGLFVGAKSIWIMKIVMGICAPLAWPTSKLLDYFLGEEIGTHYNRERLKELVRVTDHVNDLDKEEVNIISGALDLRKKKVSDVMTKLKDCFMLPINSILDFETMSEIVKSGYSRIPVYEGTRGNIITVLFIKDLAFVDPDDNTPLRTLCQYYQNPCNFVFEDITLDVMLKQFKEGHKGHMAFVQRIEEGDGDPVYETVGLVTLEDVIEEMIQAEIVDETDVISDNRTKKRLARPVNKFQDLAAFAGHHEHQRVHVSPQLVLATFQFLSTSVDPFKVDHISETVLRRLLKQDVIQHIKLKGDEDKNDPKRYVFSEGKPVDYFVLILEGRVEVTVGRENLVFEAGPFTYFGVQALTQNVGLAEAPAPSTLGSLQNLNMDSMLRHSFVPDYSVRAIAELYYLTIKRSMYLAAKRATLMEKGVLGRGGTNEQIEPEVDKLLRDGDNRVEEIREERQREDNSKPYVPTSASPHTNATFKSDKEVHPEEEKLLKK
;
A
#
# COMPACT_ATOMS: atom_id res chain seq x y z
N MET A 1 64.21 61.81 -43.89
CA MET A 1 63.02 61.82 -43.03
C MET A 1 62.38 60.44 -43.03
N GLY A 2 62.05 59.88 -41.89
CA GLY A 2 61.21 58.70 -41.72
C GLY A 2 60.16 58.96 -40.65
N LEU A 3 59.13 58.12 -40.54
CA LEU A 3 58.10 58.28 -39.52
C LEU A 3 57.83 56.98 -38.77
N ARG A 4 57.42 57.11 -37.51
CA ARG A 4 56.96 56.02 -36.66
C ARG A 4 55.89 56.55 -35.72
N VAL A 5 54.79 55.81 -35.60
CA VAL A 5 53.78 56.06 -34.58
C VAL A 5 54.32 55.47 -33.27
N GLU A 6 54.54 56.33 -32.26
CA GLU A 6 55.07 55.91 -30.95
C GLU A 6 53.95 55.38 -30.05
N GLU A 7 52.86 56.13 -29.97
CA GLU A 7 51.72 55.80 -29.11
C GLU A 7 50.43 56.22 -29.81
N SER A 8 49.45 55.33 -29.85
CA SER A 8 48.13 55.56 -30.45
C SER A 8 47.07 54.80 -29.65
N GLU A 9 45.83 55.31 -29.64
CA GLU A 9 44.71 54.67 -28.91
C GLU A 9 44.43 53.21 -29.34
N LYS A 10 44.76 52.88 -30.59
CA LYS A 10 44.71 51.52 -31.14
C LYS A 10 46.01 51.24 -31.87
N GLU A 11 46.47 49.99 -31.84
CA GLU A 11 47.72 49.60 -32.52
C GLU A 11 47.68 49.98 -34.01
N PRO A 12 48.73 50.65 -34.53
CA PRO A 12 48.77 51.09 -35.91
C PRO A 12 48.91 49.88 -36.84
N LYS A 13 48.07 49.82 -37.89
CA LYS A 13 48.13 48.76 -38.90
C LYS A 13 49.12 49.15 -39.99
N ILE A 14 49.93 48.23 -40.48
CA ILE A 14 50.80 48.53 -41.63
C ILE A 14 50.05 48.20 -42.91
N VAL A 15 49.85 49.21 -43.77
CA VAL A 15 49.22 49.11 -45.09
C VAL A 15 50.32 49.25 -46.14
N ASP A 16 50.18 48.58 -47.30
CA ASP A 16 51.16 48.61 -48.40
C ASP A 16 52.62 48.33 -47.95
N GLU A 17 52.78 47.32 -47.06
CA GLU A 17 54.02 46.80 -46.45
C GLU A 17 54.81 47.75 -45.53
N LEU A 18 54.78 49.07 -45.76
CA LEU A 18 55.65 50.04 -45.10
C LEU A 18 54.94 51.32 -44.62
N ILE A 19 53.63 51.47 -44.86
CA ILE A 19 52.87 52.68 -44.50
C ILE A 19 52.11 52.42 -43.19
N PRO A 20 52.46 53.07 -42.07
CA PRO A 20 51.66 52.95 -40.86
C PRO A 20 50.32 53.65 -41.02
N SER A 21 49.25 52.96 -40.64
CA SER A 21 47.87 53.40 -40.69
C SER A 21 47.31 53.56 -39.27
N VAL A 22 46.80 54.74 -38.98
CA VAL A 22 46.19 55.08 -37.69
C VAL A 22 44.68 55.17 -37.83
N LEU A 23 43.94 54.89 -36.75
CA LEU A 23 42.49 55.05 -36.74
C LEU A 23 42.12 56.53 -36.92
N ARG A 24 41.13 56.83 -37.76
CA ARG A 24 40.68 58.22 -37.98
C ARG A 24 40.22 58.88 -36.67
N GLU A 25 40.36 60.21 -36.57
CA GLU A 25 39.86 61.03 -35.45
C GLU A 25 40.40 60.63 -34.06
N THR A 26 41.40 59.73 -33.97
CA THR A 26 42.06 59.40 -32.70
C THR A 26 43.33 60.22 -32.49
N HIS A 27 43.66 60.46 -31.23
CA HIS A 27 44.92 61.08 -30.85
C HIS A 27 46.07 60.07 -30.95
N PHE A 28 47.20 60.51 -31.49
CA PHE A 28 48.42 59.72 -31.53
C PHE A 28 49.67 60.59 -31.49
N PHE A 29 50.77 59.99 -31.06
CA PHE A 29 52.10 60.57 -31.06
C PHE A 29 52.88 60.06 -32.27
N LEU A 30 53.29 60.99 -33.12
CA LEU A 30 54.10 60.71 -34.29
C LEU A 30 55.53 61.14 -34.02
N ARG A 31 56.46 60.18 -34.11
CA ARG A 31 57.89 60.44 -34.12
C ARG A 31 58.39 60.48 -35.55
N LEU A 32 59.10 61.55 -35.87
CA LEU A 32 59.73 61.78 -37.16
C LEU A 32 61.24 61.67 -36.98
N PHE A 33 61.90 60.94 -37.88
CA PHE A 33 63.35 60.75 -37.87
C PHE A 33 63.98 61.56 -38.99
N GLY A 34 65.04 62.32 -38.71
CA GLY A 34 65.68 63.20 -39.68
C GLY A 34 66.55 64.27 -39.01
N GLU A 35 67.30 65.00 -39.81
CA GLU A 35 68.22 66.04 -39.35
C GLU A 35 67.55 67.43 -39.46
N ASN A 36 67.99 68.39 -38.64
CA ASN A 36 67.53 69.79 -38.62
C ASN A 36 66.09 70.05 -38.12
N PHE A 37 65.57 69.24 -37.20
CA PHE A 37 64.33 69.59 -36.49
C PHE A 37 64.61 70.60 -35.37
N SER A 38 63.79 71.64 -35.30
CA SER A 38 63.78 72.61 -34.22
C SER A 38 62.44 72.55 -33.49
N ASN A 39 62.40 73.06 -32.25
CA ASN A 39 61.13 73.22 -31.52
C ASN A 39 60.16 74.18 -32.23
N ASP A 40 60.63 74.96 -33.20
CA ASP A 40 59.79 75.85 -34.02
C ASP A 40 59.40 75.27 -35.39
N THR A 41 59.74 74.01 -35.67
CA THR A 41 59.28 73.34 -36.90
C THR A 41 57.78 73.08 -36.84
N ILE A 42 57.07 73.47 -37.90
CA ILE A 42 55.63 73.26 -38.08
C ILE A 42 55.43 72.22 -39.18
N ILE A 43 54.55 71.26 -38.92
CA ILE A 43 54.24 70.17 -39.83
C ILE A 43 52.78 70.24 -40.25
N ALA A 44 52.53 70.08 -41.54
CA ALA A 44 51.22 70.01 -42.14
C ALA A 44 51.15 68.81 -43.10
N PHE A 45 49.94 68.43 -43.49
CA PHE A 45 49.72 67.29 -44.39
C PHE A 45 49.08 67.72 -45.69
N THR A 46 49.35 66.98 -46.77
CA THR A 46 48.66 67.11 -48.05
C THR A 46 48.32 65.72 -48.61
N HIS A 47 47.30 65.65 -49.46
CA HIS A 47 46.99 64.44 -50.24
C HIS A 47 47.75 64.39 -51.57
N THR A 48 48.40 65.50 -51.97
CA THR A 48 49.08 65.57 -53.27
C THR A 48 50.51 65.02 -53.18
N PRO A 49 50.89 64.02 -54.00
CA PRO A 49 52.26 63.51 -54.02
C PRO A 49 53.18 64.47 -54.76
N ALA A 50 54.24 64.96 -54.09
CA ALA A 50 55.27 65.79 -54.71
C ALA A 50 56.70 65.33 -54.39
N ALA A 51 57.69 65.85 -55.12
CA ALA A 51 59.11 65.55 -54.90
C ALA A 51 59.63 66.24 -53.62
N TYR A 52 60.76 65.76 -53.08
CA TYR A 52 61.40 66.40 -51.94
C TYR A 52 61.81 67.84 -52.28
N GLY A 53 61.42 68.81 -51.45
CA GLY A 53 61.78 70.22 -51.61
C GLY A 53 60.89 71.05 -52.54
N SER A 54 59.81 70.49 -53.10
CA SER A 54 58.80 71.29 -53.80
C SER A 54 57.89 72.03 -52.81
N THR A 55 57.24 73.10 -53.26
CA THR A 55 56.20 73.79 -52.48
C THR A 55 54.98 72.89 -52.31
N CYS A 56 54.43 72.84 -51.10
CA CYS A 56 53.20 72.10 -50.83
C CYS A 56 51.97 72.95 -51.17
N ASP A 57 51.25 72.56 -52.21
CA ASP A 57 49.94 73.10 -52.55
C ASP A 57 48.84 72.28 -51.85
N HIS A 58 47.72 72.92 -51.48
CA HIS A 58 46.56 72.27 -50.83
C HIS A 58 46.89 71.55 -49.51
N LEU A 59 47.24 72.32 -48.48
CA LEU A 59 47.41 71.82 -47.11
C LEU A 59 46.06 71.46 -46.48
N LEU A 60 46.02 70.34 -45.77
CA LEU A 60 44.90 69.98 -44.89
C LEU A 60 44.85 70.93 -43.69
N ASN A 61 43.65 71.26 -43.21
CA ASN A 61 43.47 72.11 -42.04
C ASN A 61 44.10 71.46 -40.81
N GLY A 62 45.20 72.04 -40.32
CA GLY A 62 45.91 71.58 -39.13
C GLY A 62 47.41 71.82 -39.24
N GLU A 63 47.91 72.82 -38.51
CA GLU A 63 49.34 73.03 -38.31
C GLU A 63 49.75 72.39 -36.99
N TYR A 64 50.66 71.41 -37.06
CA TYR A 64 51.13 70.68 -35.88
C TYR A 64 52.55 71.14 -35.54
N LYS A 65 52.69 71.81 -34.40
CA LYS A 65 54.01 72.20 -33.88
C LYS A 65 54.70 71.00 -33.23
N VAL A 66 55.99 70.84 -33.48
CA VAL A 66 56.82 69.82 -32.81
C VAL A 66 56.80 70.04 -31.30
N SER A 67 56.46 69.00 -30.53
CA SER A 67 56.37 69.07 -29.07
C SER A 67 57.74 68.95 -28.41
N TYR A 68 58.62 68.14 -29.00
CA TYR A 68 59.99 67.92 -28.52
C TYR A 68 60.90 67.55 -29.70
N ALA A 69 61.98 68.30 -29.91
CA ALA A 69 62.98 68.03 -30.94
C ALA A 69 64.32 67.58 -30.31
N GLU A 70 64.83 66.45 -30.78
CA GLU A 70 66.20 65.95 -30.57
C GLU A 70 67.04 66.14 -31.84
N ALA A 71 68.35 65.92 -31.75
CA ALA A 71 69.27 66.11 -32.89
C ALA A 71 68.86 65.34 -34.16
N ASN A 72 68.28 64.15 -34.01
CA ASN A 72 67.91 63.25 -35.12
C ASN A 72 66.43 62.81 -35.11
N SER A 73 65.61 63.35 -34.19
CA SER A 73 64.22 62.94 -34.02
C SER A 73 63.33 64.09 -33.56
N ALA A 74 62.06 64.07 -33.94
CA ALA A 74 61.06 65.03 -33.47
C ALA A 74 59.79 64.29 -33.08
N LEU A 75 59.25 64.60 -31.91
CA LEU A 75 57.98 64.08 -31.43
C LEU A 75 56.90 65.14 -31.52
N LEU A 76 55.75 64.76 -32.06
CA LEU A 76 54.61 65.65 -32.16
C LEU A 76 53.32 64.90 -31.80
N SER A 77 52.38 65.61 -31.18
CA SER A 77 51.04 65.10 -30.88
C SER A 77 50.04 65.63 -31.92
N MET A 78 49.26 64.73 -32.53
CA MET A 78 48.25 65.10 -33.51
C MET A 78 47.00 64.22 -33.41
N THR A 79 45.91 64.71 -34.01
CA THR A 79 44.68 63.94 -34.21
C THR A 79 44.60 63.52 -35.67
N ALA A 80 44.31 62.25 -35.94
CA ALA A 80 44.27 61.72 -37.29
C ALA A 80 43.23 62.46 -38.17
N PRO A 81 43.67 63.14 -39.25
CA PRO A 81 42.76 63.94 -40.08
C PRO A 81 41.72 63.06 -40.78
N PRO A 82 40.50 63.59 -41.02
CA PRO A 82 39.47 62.86 -41.75
C PRO A 82 39.94 62.66 -43.21
N PRO A 83 39.83 61.45 -43.78
CA PRO A 83 40.13 61.23 -45.19
C PRO A 83 39.05 61.93 -46.03
N LEU A 84 39.37 63.08 -46.59
CA LEU A 84 38.43 63.84 -47.43
C LEU A 84 38.32 63.22 -48.84
N ASP A 85 39.43 62.73 -49.40
CA ASP A 85 39.47 62.09 -50.72
C ASP A 85 40.41 60.87 -50.81
N ASP A 86 41.55 60.88 -50.11
CA ASP A 86 42.52 59.77 -50.08
C ASP A 86 42.84 59.37 -48.62
N TYR A 87 43.11 58.08 -48.39
CA TYR A 87 43.52 57.55 -47.09
C TYR A 87 45.01 57.74 -46.81
N LYS A 88 45.79 58.22 -47.79
CA LYS A 88 47.23 58.51 -47.69
C LYS A 88 47.48 60.01 -47.47
N PHE A 89 48.42 60.30 -46.56
CA PHE A 89 48.83 61.63 -46.16
C PHE A 89 50.34 61.78 -46.34
N TYR A 90 50.73 62.81 -47.09
CA TYR A 90 52.12 63.21 -47.30
C TYR A 90 52.49 64.36 -46.36
N ILE A 91 53.75 64.36 -45.90
CA ILE A 91 54.24 65.31 -44.90
C ILE A 91 54.85 66.54 -45.57
N CYS A 92 54.43 67.72 -45.10
CA CYS A 92 54.98 69.02 -45.42
C CYS A 92 55.55 69.67 -44.16
N ALA A 93 56.75 70.24 -44.23
CA ALA A 93 57.40 70.89 -43.09
C ALA A 93 57.78 72.32 -43.41
N LYS A 94 57.63 73.21 -42.42
CA LYS A 94 58.05 74.61 -42.43
C LYS A 94 58.99 74.85 -41.24
N ASN A 95 60.19 75.36 -41.51
CA ASN A 95 61.11 75.82 -40.46
C ASN A 95 61.00 77.35 -40.31
N SER A 96 61.42 77.90 -39.17
CA SER A 96 61.30 79.34 -38.84
C SER A 96 61.94 80.28 -39.88
N GLU A 97 62.91 79.79 -40.65
CA GLU A 97 63.64 80.56 -41.68
C GLU A 97 62.94 80.56 -43.06
N THR A 98 62.01 79.65 -43.31
CA THR A 98 61.35 79.47 -44.62
C THR A 98 59.87 79.80 -44.52
N ASP A 99 59.35 80.71 -45.35
CA ASP A 99 57.94 81.11 -45.24
C ASP A 99 56.95 80.13 -45.92
N HIS A 100 57.45 79.22 -46.76
CA HIS A 100 56.65 78.24 -47.50
C HIS A 100 56.82 76.82 -46.96
N PHE A 101 55.76 76.02 -47.00
CA PHE A 101 55.80 74.59 -46.65
C PHE A 101 56.50 73.78 -47.76
N LEU A 102 57.49 72.99 -47.37
CA LEU A 102 58.26 72.13 -48.28
C LEU A 102 57.86 70.66 -48.12
N HIS A 103 57.61 70.01 -49.26
CA HIS A 103 57.22 68.61 -49.31
C HIS A 103 58.39 67.68 -48.97
N GLN A 104 58.17 66.69 -48.11
CA GLN A 104 59.23 65.82 -47.59
C GLN A 104 59.47 64.55 -48.45
N GLY A 105 58.75 64.43 -49.56
CA GLY A 105 58.86 63.35 -50.56
C GLY A 105 57.74 62.32 -50.47
N SER A 106 57.62 61.48 -51.50
CA SER A 106 56.53 60.49 -51.67
C SER A 106 56.96 59.04 -51.41
N GLU A 107 58.07 58.84 -50.71
CA GLU A 107 58.57 57.51 -50.35
C GLU A 107 57.69 56.84 -49.28
N LYS A 108 57.48 55.52 -49.36
CA LYS A 108 56.54 54.77 -48.50
C LYS A 108 56.76 54.97 -46.99
N TRP A 109 58.01 55.07 -46.54
CA TRP A 109 58.38 55.29 -45.13
C TRP A 109 58.19 56.74 -44.63
N LYS A 110 57.63 57.61 -45.48
CA LYS A 110 57.28 59.02 -45.17
C LYS A 110 55.78 59.29 -45.31
N ILE A 111 54.98 58.27 -45.60
CA ILE A 111 53.53 58.39 -45.78
C ILE A 111 52.83 57.90 -44.50
N LEU A 112 51.80 58.63 -44.08
CA LEU A 112 50.87 58.20 -43.05
C LEU A 112 49.56 57.78 -43.73
N ALA A 113 48.93 56.70 -43.28
CA ALA A 113 47.58 56.34 -43.73
C ALA A 113 46.55 56.47 -42.59
N THR A 114 45.28 56.64 -42.92
CA THR A 114 44.18 56.46 -41.95
C THR A 114 43.22 55.36 -42.39
N HIS A 115 42.61 54.66 -41.45
CA HIS A 115 41.58 53.66 -41.74
C HIS A 115 40.29 53.91 -40.97
N ASN A 116 39.17 53.44 -41.54
CA ASN A 116 37.83 53.56 -40.96
C ASN A 116 37.54 52.40 -39.99
N LYS A 117 36.60 52.64 -39.04
CA LYS A 117 35.99 51.56 -38.24
C LYS A 117 35.20 50.63 -39.16
N LEU A 118 35.18 49.33 -38.85
CA LEU A 118 34.54 48.29 -39.67
C LEU A 118 33.01 48.49 -39.80
N LEU A 119 32.39 49.05 -38.75
CA LEU A 119 30.95 49.30 -38.66
C LEU A 119 30.68 50.66 -38.01
N PRO A 120 29.59 51.36 -38.38
CA PRO A 120 29.20 52.58 -37.68
C PRO A 120 28.73 52.26 -36.25
N LEU A 121 29.00 53.16 -35.31
CA LEU A 121 28.79 52.92 -33.87
C LEU A 121 27.37 52.43 -33.53
N TRP A 122 26.34 53.00 -34.15
CA TRP A 122 24.94 52.60 -33.92
C TRP A 122 24.66 51.17 -34.38
N ALA A 123 25.25 50.74 -35.52
CA ALA A 123 25.11 49.38 -36.01
C ALA A 123 25.87 48.39 -35.12
N SER A 124 27.06 48.75 -34.61
CA SER A 124 27.82 47.91 -33.68
C SER A 124 27.07 47.71 -32.36
N ILE A 125 26.44 48.75 -31.80
CA ILE A 125 25.64 48.63 -30.57
C ILE A 125 24.42 47.73 -30.79
N ILE A 126 23.69 47.91 -31.91
CA ILE A 126 22.55 47.05 -32.24
C ILE A 126 23.01 45.59 -32.38
N LEU A 127 24.13 45.36 -33.08
CA LEU A 127 24.69 44.04 -33.28
C LEU A 127 25.13 43.38 -31.96
N ILE A 128 25.76 44.14 -31.05
CA ILE A 128 26.13 43.67 -29.70
C ILE A 128 24.89 43.22 -28.91
N ILE A 129 23.81 44.00 -28.92
CA ILE A 129 22.56 43.65 -28.22
C ILE A 129 21.97 42.37 -28.81
N ILE A 130 21.93 42.24 -30.14
CA ILE A 130 21.43 41.04 -30.82
C ILE A 130 22.28 39.81 -30.48
N LEU A 131 23.61 39.94 -30.53
CA LEU A 131 24.53 38.84 -30.19
C LEU A 131 24.37 38.40 -28.74
N LEU A 132 24.21 39.34 -27.80
CA LEU A 132 24.00 39.02 -26.38
C LEU A 132 22.67 38.27 -26.16
N LEU A 133 21.60 38.65 -26.86
CA LEU A 133 20.32 37.94 -26.82
C LEU A 133 20.40 36.53 -27.44
N LEU A 134 21.14 36.37 -28.53
CA LEU A 134 21.36 35.05 -29.15
C LEU A 134 22.23 34.15 -28.27
N ALA A 135 23.29 34.69 -27.65
CA ALA A 135 24.12 33.97 -26.69
C ALA A 135 23.28 33.50 -25.48
N SER A 136 22.46 34.40 -24.95
CA SER A 136 21.48 34.13 -23.90
C SER A 136 20.54 32.98 -24.25
N LEU A 137 19.98 33.01 -25.47
CA LEU A 137 19.07 31.97 -25.95
C LEU A 137 19.77 30.61 -26.10
N PHE A 138 20.94 30.54 -26.74
CA PHE A 138 21.65 29.28 -26.97
C PHE A 138 22.13 28.65 -25.67
N SER A 139 22.69 29.45 -24.77
CA SER A 139 23.12 28.96 -23.45
C SER A 139 21.95 28.44 -22.63
N GLY A 140 20.82 29.17 -22.60
CA GLY A 140 19.61 28.74 -21.92
C GLY A 140 19.01 27.45 -22.51
N LEU A 141 18.92 27.35 -23.84
CA LEU A 141 18.40 26.18 -24.53
C LEU A 141 19.27 24.95 -24.40
N ASN A 142 20.60 25.11 -24.21
CA ASN A 142 21.48 23.99 -23.93
C ASN A 142 20.99 23.23 -22.69
N LEU A 143 20.82 23.94 -21.57
CA LEU A 143 20.31 23.33 -20.35
C LEU A 143 18.84 22.93 -20.49
N GLY A 144 18.00 23.82 -21.05
CA GLY A 144 16.56 23.63 -21.14
C GLY A 144 16.14 22.45 -22.01
N LEU A 145 16.72 22.26 -23.21
CA LEU A 145 16.35 21.16 -24.09
C LEU A 145 17.05 19.85 -23.76
N MET A 146 18.27 19.90 -23.19
CA MET A 146 18.98 18.70 -22.77
C MET A 146 18.42 18.10 -21.49
N ALA A 147 17.87 18.92 -20.58
CA ALA A 147 17.22 18.45 -19.36
C ALA A 147 15.93 17.65 -19.65
N LEU A 148 15.24 17.91 -20.76
CA LEU A 148 14.06 17.12 -21.14
C LEU A 148 14.46 15.85 -21.89
N ASP A 149 14.24 14.71 -21.23
CA ASP A 149 14.42 13.39 -21.80
C ASP A 149 13.32 13.05 -22.83
N ARG A 150 13.63 12.18 -23.80
CA ARG A 150 12.64 11.74 -24.80
C ARG A 150 11.42 11.07 -24.16
N THR A 151 11.64 10.30 -23.10
CA THR A 151 10.58 9.59 -22.38
C THR A 151 9.69 10.57 -21.62
N GLU A 152 10.29 11.51 -20.90
CA GLU A 152 9.57 12.57 -20.19
C GLU A 152 8.75 13.44 -21.15
N LEU A 153 9.33 13.82 -22.29
CA LEU A 153 8.63 14.58 -23.33
C LEU A 153 7.43 13.80 -23.91
N LYS A 154 7.54 12.46 -24.01
CA LYS A 154 6.45 11.59 -24.46
C LYS A 154 5.36 11.43 -23.40
N ILE A 155 5.75 11.37 -22.12
CA ILE A 155 4.80 11.39 -20.99
C ILE A 155 4.02 12.70 -21.03
N ILE A 156 4.70 13.85 -21.04
CA ILE A 156 4.08 15.19 -21.09
C ILE A 156 3.18 15.36 -22.34
N ALA A 157 3.58 14.82 -23.49
CA ALA A 157 2.76 14.86 -24.72
C ALA A 157 1.43 14.09 -24.60
N ASN A 158 1.36 13.11 -23.70
CA ASN A 158 0.19 12.25 -23.48
C ASN A 158 -0.65 12.69 -22.27
N THR A 159 -0.01 13.15 -21.18
CA THR A 159 -0.68 13.45 -19.90
C THR A 159 -0.78 14.93 -19.58
N GLY A 160 0.03 15.80 -20.18
CA GLY A 160 0.09 17.24 -19.86
C GLY A 160 -1.13 18.05 -20.30
N THR A 161 -1.14 19.34 -19.98
CA THR A 161 -2.18 20.28 -20.44
C THR A 161 -2.15 20.48 -21.96
N GLU A 162 -3.24 20.93 -22.59
CA GLU A 162 -3.28 21.12 -24.05
C GLU A 162 -2.12 21.97 -24.61
N LYS A 163 -1.68 22.98 -23.85
CA LYS A 163 -0.55 23.84 -24.23
C LYS A 163 0.78 23.08 -24.15
N GLU A 164 1.01 22.37 -23.05
CA GLU A 164 2.22 21.56 -22.84
C GLU A 164 2.33 20.42 -23.86
N ARG A 165 1.21 19.78 -24.20
CA ARG A 165 1.18 18.73 -25.24
C ARG A 165 1.60 19.26 -26.60
N LYS A 166 1.16 20.48 -26.98
CA LYS A 166 1.59 21.14 -28.22
C LYS A 166 3.08 21.46 -28.20
N TYR A 167 3.58 21.99 -27.08
CA TYR A 167 5.00 22.31 -26.90
C TYR A 167 5.89 21.05 -26.97
N ALA A 168 5.51 19.99 -26.26
CA ALA A 168 6.24 18.72 -26.25
C ALA A 168 6.33 18.10 -27.65
N ARG A 169 5.22 18.08 -28.41
CA ARG A 169 5.20 17.56 -29.79
C ARG A 169 6.08 18.37 -30.75
N ALA A 170 6.17 19.69 -30.56
CA ALA A 170 7.00 20.54 -31.40
C ALA A 170 8.50 20.29 -31.19
N ILE A 171 8.91 20.01 -29.94
CA ILE A 171 10.32 19.78 -29.55
C ILE A 171 10.78 18.35 -29.88
N MET A 172 9.88 17.36 -29.81
CA MET A 172 10.18 15.94 -29.98
C MET A 172 11.03 15.58 -31.21
N PRO A 173 10.74 16.07 -32.44
CA PRO A 173 11.57 15.74 -33.61
C PRO A 173 12.99 16.32 -33.55
N VAL A 174 13.18 17.43 -32.83
CA VAL A 174 14.49 18.08 -32.69
C VAL A 174 15.33 17.39 -31.62
N ARG A 175 14.73 16.96 -30.50
CA ARG A 175 15.38 16.16 -29.44
C ARG A 175 15.63 14.70 -29.87
N ALA A 176 14.96 14.21 -30.90
CA ALA A 176 15.22 12.90 -31.49
C ALA A 176 16.65 12.75 -32.07
N HIS A 177 17.32 13.86 -32.34
CA HIS A 177 18.74 13.90 -32.73
C HIS A 177 19.55 14.67 -31.68
N GLY A 178 19.60 14.15 -30.45
CA GLY A 178 20.17 14.87 -29.30
C GLY A 178 21.63 15.27 -29.45
N ASN A 179 22.50 14.38 -29.90
CA ASN A 179 23.91 14.70 -30.16
C ASN A 179 24.09 15.79 -31.24
N TYR A 180 23.26 15.77 -32.29
CA TYR A 180 23.26 16.81 -33.32
C TYR A 180 22.78 18.16 -32.78
N LEU A 181 21.74 18.15 -31.95
CA LEU A 181 21.22 19.34 -31.27
C LEU A 181 22.26 19.93 -30.30
N LEU A 182 22.91 19.08 -29.50
CA LEU A 182 23.97 19.46 -28.56
C LEU A 182 25.15 20.12 -29.30
N CYS A 183 25.68 19.46 -30.32
CA CYS A 183 26.79 20.01 -31.13
C CYS A 183 26.42 21.35 -31.77
N THR A 184 25.20 21.47 -32.29
CA THR A 184 24.71 22.73 -32.88
C THR A 184 24.67 23.86 -31.86
N ILE A 185 24.07 23.61 -30.68
CA ILE A 185 23.93 24.63 -29.62
C ILE A 185 25.29 25.06 -29.10
N LEU A 186 26.20 24.12 -28.83
CA LEU A 186 27.53 24.43 -28.33
C LEU A 186 28.35 25.23 -29.33
N LEU A 187 28.36 24.83 -30.61
CA LEU A 187 29.08 25.55 -31.67
C LEU A 187 28.52 26.96 -31.84
N SER A 188 27.21 27.12 -31.81
CA SER A 188 26.55 28.43 -31.92
C SER A 188 26.87 29.33 -30.73
N ASN A 189 26.87 28.77 -29.51
CA ASN A 189 27.20 29.51 -28.30
C ASN A 189 28.65 30.04 -28.34
N VAL A 190 29.62 29.17 -28.70
CA VAL A 190 31.02 29.57 -28.83
C VAL A 190 31.21 30.61 -29.93
N ALA A 191 30.54 30.45 -31.08
CA ALA A 191 30.63 31.38 -32.20
C ALA A 191 30.08 32.77 -31.82
N VAL A 192 28.90 32.84 -31.18
CA VAL A 192 28.28 34.11 -30.78
C VAL A 192 29.09 34.80 -29.68
N ASN A 193 29.56 34.07 -28.67
CA ASN A 193 30.37 34.63 -27.58
C ASN A 193 31.70 35.20 -28.10
N SER A 194 32.38 34.46 -28.98
CA SER A 194 33.63 34.93 -29.59
C SER A 194 33.41 36.17 -30.45
N THR A 195 32.34 36.18 -31.26
CA THR A 195 31.99 37.33 -32.11
C THR A 195 31.65 38.56 -31.27
N PHE A 196 30.92 38.39 -30.17
CA PHE A 196 30.60 39.47 -29.23
C PHE A 196 31.85 40.08 -28.60
N THR A 197 32.80 39.27 -28.13
CA THR A 197 34.06 39.76 -27.54
C THR A 197 34.89 40.55 -28.54
N VAL A 198 35.02 40.07 -29.79
CA VAL A 198 35.77 40.77 -30.84
C VAL A 198 35.13 42.12 -31.19
N ILE A 199 33.80 42.19 -31.30
CA ILE A 199 33.11 43.45 -31.60
C ILE A 199 33.19 44.44 -30.43
N LEU A 200 33.18 43.96 -29.19
CA LEU A 200 33.32 44.83 -28.02
C LEU A 200 34.75 45.40 -27.88
N ASP A 201 35.76 44.62 -28.25
CA ASP A 201 37.16 45.04 -28.35
C ASP A 201 37.36 46.12 -29.43
N ASP A 202 36.61 46.07 -30.53
CA ASP A 202 36.63 47.12 -31.54
C ASP A 202 36.03 48.46 -31.08
N LEU A 203 35.20 48.47 -30.04
CA LEU A 203 34.51 49.67 -29.53
C LEU A 203 35.14 50.29 -28.28
N THR A 204 35.83 49.51 -27.46
CA THR A 204 36.39 49.98 -26.18
C THR A 204 37.89 49.69 -26.10
N SER A 205 38.56 50.12 -25.03
CA SER A 205 39.97 49.76 -24.82
C SER A 205 40.08 48.27 -24.48
N GLY A 206 41.11 47.59 -24.98
CA GLY A 206 41.16 46.11 -24.93
C GLY A 206 41.02 45.51 -23.54
N LEU A 207 41.57 46.16 -22.50
CA LEU A 207 41.41 45.68 -21.12
C LEU A 207 39.96 45.82 -20.61
N VAL A 208 39.29 46.93 -20.93
CA VAL A 208 37.89 47.17 -20.56
C VAL A 208 36.96 46.27 -21.36
N ALA A 209 37.27 46.00 -22.63
CA ALA A 209 36.53 45.06 -23.48
C ALA A 209 36.59 43.63 -22.94
N VAL A 210 37.77 43.15 -22.53
CA VAL A 210 37.91 41.79 -22.01
C VAL A 210 37.14 41.60 -20.69
N ILE A 211 37.30 42.52 -19.73
CA ILE A 211 36.60 42.42 -18.44
C ILE A 211 35.09 42.60 -18.64
N GLY A 212 34.69 43.61 -19.41
CA GLY A 212 33.29 43.91 -19.70
C GLY A 212 32.58 42.80 -20.45
N SER A 213 33.22 42.21 -21.48
CA SER A 213 32.64 41.10 -22.22
C SER A 213 32.50 39.85 -21.37
N THR A 214 33.52 39.52 -20.55
CA THR A 214 33.47 38.35 -19.67
C THR A 214 32.34 38.45 -18.66
N LEU A 215 32.17 39.60 -18.00
CA LEU A 215 31.08 39.82 -17.05
C LEU A 215 29.71 39.78 -17.72
N ALA A 216 29.57 40.42 -18.90
CA ALA A 216 28.31 40.43 -19.63
C ALA A 216 27.91 39.02 -20.10
N ILE A 217 28.85 38.23 -20.64
CA ILE A 217 28.58 36.85 -21.06
C ILE A 217 28.16 36.01 -19.85
N VAL A 218 28.96 36.01 -18.77
CA VAL A 218 28.71 35.15 -17.61
C VAL A 218 27.37 35.49 -16.95
N PHE A 219 27.11 36.75 -16.64
CA PHE A 219 25.89 37.10 -15.89
C PHE A 219 24.64 37.19 -16.78
N ILE A 220 24.74 37.82 -17.95
CA ILE A 220 23.57 38.13 -18.79
C ILE A 220 23.31 37.00 -19.81
N ALA A 221 24.34 36.47 -20.43
CA ALA A 221 24.19 35.45 -21.48
C ALA A 221 24.20 34.01 -20.96
N GLU A 222 24.78 33.74 -19.79
CA GLU A 222 24.98 32.36 -19.32
C GLU A 222 24.16 32.03 -18.07
N ILE A 223 24.46 32.65 -16.93
CA ILE A 223 23.84 32.29 -15.65
C ILE A 223 22.35 32.60 -15.63
N THR A 224 21.95 33.84 -15.97
CA THR A 224 20.54 34.25 -15.91
C THR A 224 19.65 33.40 -16.84
N PRO A 225 20.02 33.18 -18.12
CA PRO A 225 19.18 32.44 -19.05
C PRO A 225 19.12 30.94 -18.75
N GLN A 226 20.23 30.33 -18.31
CA GLN A 226 20.24 28.94 -17.86
C GLN A 226 19.33 28.74 -16.64
N ALA A 227 19.36 29.65 -15.66
CA ALA A 227 18.48 29.58 -14.50
C ALA A 227 16.98 29.66 -14.87
N VAL A 228 16.63 30.50 -15.85
CA VAL A 228 15.24 30.59 -16.36
C VAL A 228 14.85 29.34 -17.13
N CYS A 229 15.71 28.84 -18.01
CA CYS A 229 15.44 27.65 -18.84
C CYS A 229 15.46 26.35 -18.03
N ALA A 230 16.15 26.30 -16.89
CA ALA A 230 16.07 25.16 -15.97
C ALA A 230 14.65 24.96 -15.40
N ARG A 231 13.87 26.04 -15.23
CA ARG A 231 12.49 25.98 -14.71
C ARG A 231 11.43 26.01 -15.81
N HIS A 232 11.66 26.77 -16.88
CA HIS A 232 10.68 26.99 -17.96
C HIS A 232 11.15 26.44 -19.31
N GLY A 233 12.02 25.41 -19.31
CA GLY A 233 12.66 24.86 -20.51
C GLY A 233 11.68 24.41 -21.58
N LEU A 234 10.57 23.77 -21.20
CA LEU A 234 9.53 23.33 -22.13
C LEU A 234 8.88 24.50 -22.89
N PHE A 235 8.60 25.61 -22.20
CA PHE A 235 7.99 26.79 -22.79
C PHE A 235 8.97 27.54 -23.71
N VAL A 236 10.18 27.80 -23.22
CA VAL A 236 11.21 28.54 -23.97
C VAL A 236 11.65 27.75 -25.19
N GLY A 237 11.87 26.44 -25.04
CA GLY A 237 12.25 25.53 -26.11
C GLY A 237 11.20 25.45 -27.22
N ALA A 238 9.92 25.37 -26.86
CA ALA A 238 8.86 25.30 -27.87
C ALA A 238 8.68 26.59 -28.64
N LYS A 239 8.84 27.76 -27.98
CA LYS A 239 8.70 29.05 -28.64
C LYS A 239 9.90 29.38 -29.54
N SER A 240 11.09 28.94 -29.18
CA SER A 240 12.34 29.14 -29.92
C SER A 240 12.65 28.05 -30.95
N ILE A 241 11.75 27.06 -31.14
CA ILE A 241 11.97 25.91 -32.01
C ILE A 241 12.28 26.29 -33.47
N TRP A 242 11.67 27.37 -33.97
CA TRP A 242 11.90 27.84 -35.33
C TRP A 242 13.30 28.41 -35.51
N ILE A 243 13.78 29.19 -34.53
CA ILE A 243 15.16 29.71 -34.49
C ILE A 243 16.13 28.54 -34.45
N MET A 244 15.87 27.54 -33.61
CA MET A 244 16.72 26.35 -33.51
C MET A 244 16.82 25.58 -34.82
N LYS A 245 15.71 25.39 -35.55
CA LYS A 245 15.75 24.71 -36.86
C LYS A 245 16.60 25.47 -37.89
N ILE A 246 16.55 26.80 -37.90
CA ILE A 246 17.38 27.62 -38.78
C ILE A 246 18.86 27.46 -38.43
N VAL A 247 19.19 27.57 -37.15
CA VAL A 247 20.57 27.46 -36.66
C VAL A 247 21.12 26.05 -36.91
N MET A 248 20.33 25.01 -36.69
CA MET A 248 20.66 23.63 -37.07
C MET A 248 20.90 23.49 -38.57
N GLY A 249 20.18 24.23 -39.42
CA GLY A 249 20.43 24.25 -40.86
C GLY A 249 21.75 24.93 -41.23
N ILE A 250 22.04 26.10 -40.64
CA ILE A 250 23.25 26.89 -40.90
C ILE A 250 24.50 26.17 -40.39
N CYS A 251 24.44 25.61 -39.18
CA CYS A 251 25.55 24.88 -38.57
C CYS A 251 25.69 23.44 -39.08
N ALA A 252 24.78 22.95 -39.93
CA ALA A 252 24.78 21.57 -40.43
C ALA A 252 26.13 21.10 -41.01
N PRO A 253 26.87 21.88 -41.83
CA PRO A 253 28.13 21.43 -42.41
C PRO A 253 29.19 21.04 -41.36
N LEU A 254 29.16 21.67 -40.18
CA LEU A 254 30.09 21.43 -39.08
C LEU A 254 29.50 20.53 -37.99
N ALA A 255 28.23 20.74 -37.63
CA ALA A 255 27.54 20.03 -36.56
C ALA A 255 27.20 18.57 -36.92
N TRP A 256 26.91 18.27 -38.18
CA TRP A 256 26.57 16.91 -38.63
C TRP A 256 27.75 15.92 -38.57
N PRO A 257 28.96 16.23 -39.10
CA PRO A 257 30.08 15.30 -39.00
C PRO A 257 30.54 15.13 -37.54
N THR A 258 30.52 16.22 -36.76
CA THR A 258 30.89 16.18 -35.33
C THR A 258 29.91 15.34 -34.51
N SER A 259 28.59 15.46 -34.76
CA SER A 259 27.60 14.60 -34.08
C SER A 259 27.74 13.14 -34.49
N LYS A 260 28.02 12.86 -35.78
CA LYS A 260 28.18 11.48 -36.27
C LYS A 260 29.43 10.81 -35.69
N LEU A 261 30.50 11.58 -35.49
CA LEU A 261 31.70 11.13 -34.78
C LEU A 261 31.37 10.79 -33.33
N LEU A 262 30.57 11.62 -32.67
CA LEU A 262 30.12 11.39 -31.29
C LEU A 262 29.25 10.13 -31.19
N ASP A 263 28.29 9.96 -32.10
CA ASP A 263 27.44 8.75 -32.19
C ASP A 263 28.28 7.48 -32.41
N TYR A 264 29.38 7.57 -33.16
CA TYR A 264 30.28 6.43 -33.39
C TYR A 264 31.07 6.03 -32.13
N PHE A 265 31.54 7.00 -31.34
CA PHE A 265 32.33 6.75 -30.14
C PHE A 265 31.49 6.44 -28.89
N LEU A 266 30.36 7.12 -28.70
CA LEU A 266 29.53 7.03 -27.50
C LEU A 266 28.25 6.19 -27.71
N GLY A 267 27.88 5.90 -28.97
CA GLY A 267 26.58 5.33 -29.32
C GLY A 267 25.47 6.40 -29.42
N GLU A 268 24.32 6.04 -30.00
CA GLU A 268 23.15 6.91 -29.95
C GLU A 268 22.75 7.16 -28.48
N GLU A 269 22.31 8.37 -28.12
CA GLU A 269 21.70 8.63 -26.80
C GLU A 269 20.52 7.66 -26.59
N ILE A 270 20.79 6.54 -25.92
CA ILE A 270 19.79 5.57 -25.52
C ILE A 270 18.97 6.27 -24.43
N GLY A 271 17.76 6.69 -24.78
CA GLY A 271 16.82 7.25 -23.82
C GLY A 271 16.70 6.33 -22.61
N THR A 272 16.51 6.90 -21.42
CA THR A 272 16.39 6.19 -20.15
C THR A 272 15.33 5.07 -20.27
N HIS A 273 15.77 3.84 -20.55
CA HIS A 273 14.89 2.68 -20.48
C HIS A 273 14.58 2.47 -19.01
N TYR A 274 13.31 2.67 -18.65
CA TYR A 274 12.83 2.35 -17.33
C TYR A 274 12.72 0.82 -17.22
N ASN A 275 13.76 0.20 -16.68
CA ASN A 275 13.69 -1.20 -16.26
C ASN A 275 12.58 -1.37 -15.22
N ARG A 276 11.99 -2.57 -15.13
CA ARG A 276 10.94 -2.90 -14.15
C ARG A 276 11.32 -2.52 -12.71
N GLU A 277 12.59 -2.68 -12.36
CA GLU A 277 13.15 -2.29 -11.06
C GLU A 277 13.19 -0.77 -10.87
N ARG A 278 13.56 -0.01 -11.91
CA ARG A 278 13.51 1.45 -11.89
C ARG A 278 12.08 1.97 -11.83
N LEU A 279 11.11 1.30 -12.47
CA LEU A 279 9.68 1.64 -12.35
C LEU A 279 9.16 1.39 -10.94
N LYS A 280 9.51 0.24 -10.34
CA LYS A 280 9.16 -0.07 -8.95
C LYS A 280 9.72 0.97 -7.99
N GLU A 281 10.98 1.33 -8.17
CA GLU A 281 11.63 2.34 -7.33
C GLU A 281 11.04 3.73 -7.55
N LEU A 282 10.74 4.11 -8.81
CA LEU A 282 10.08 5.36 -9.12
C LEU A 282 8.73 5.48 -8.39
N VAL A 283 7.90 4.43 -8.42
CA VAL A 283 6.60 4.43 -7.72
C VAL A 283 6.80 4.52 -6.21
N ARG A 284 7.78 3.81 -5.63
CA ARG A 284 8.10 3.87 -4.19
C ARG A 284 8.61 5.22 -3.73
N VAL A 285 9.49 5.86 -4.49
CA VAL A 285 10.01 7.20 -4.17
C VAL A 285 8.92 8.26 -4.31
N THR A 286 7.98 8.03 -5.22
CA THR A 286 6.85 8.93 -5.47
C THR A 286 5.78 8.87 -4.37
N ASP A 287 5.75 7.83 -3.54
CA ASP A 287 4.87 7.69 -2.35
C ASP A 287 4.98 8.88 -1.38
N HIS A 288 6.14 9.54 -1.32
CA HIS A 288 6.33 10.72 -0.45
C HIS A 288 5.97 12.05 -1.09
N VAL A 289 5.74 12.08 -2.41
CA VAL A 289 5.62 13.33 -3.20
C VAL A 289 4.25 13.46 -3.88
N ASN A 290 3.58 12.35 -4.19
CA ASN A 290 2.28 12.34 -4.87
C ASN A 290 1.13 11.87 -3.98
N ASP A 291 -0.07 12.17 -4.46
CA ASP A 291 -1.40 11.81 -3.95
C ASP A 291 -1.73 10.30 -4.05
N LEU A 292 -0.72 9.43 -4.12
CA LEU A 292 -0.91 7.98 -4.20
C LEU A 292 -1.00 7.41 -2.78
N ASP A 293 -2.08 6.68 -2.51
CA ASP A 293 -2.21 5.99 -1.23
C ASP A 293 -1.21 4.84 -1.13
N LYS A 294 -0.73 4.57 0.09
CA LYS A 294 0.24 3.48 0.36
C LYS A 294 -0.26 2.12 -0.13
N GLU A 295 -1.57 1.91 -0.07
CA GLU A 295 -2.23 0.68 -0.54
C GLU A 295 -2.11 0.53 -2.06
N GLU A 296 -2.29 1.61 -2.83
CA GLU A 296 -2.13 1.60 -4.29
C GLU A 296 -0.68 1.30 -4.69
N VAL A 297 0.28 1.92 -3.99
CA VAL A 297 1.72 1.65 -4.18
C VAL A 297 2.06 0.18 -3.90
N ASN A 298 1.49 -0.39 -2.83
CA ASN A 298 1.68 -1.79 -2.47
C ASN A 298 1.13 -2.74 -3.54
N ILE A 299 -0.07 -2.47 -4.06
CA ILE A 299 -0.68 -3.26 -5.14
C ILE A 299 0.15 -3.21 -6.42
N ILE A 300 0.60 -2.01 -6.83
CA ILE A 300 1.45 -1.85 -8.02
C ILE A 300 2.78 -2.59 -7.83
N SER A 301 3.39 -2.47 -6.65
CA SER A 301 4.61 -3.19 -6.30
C SER A 301 4.42 -4.71 -6.33
N GLY A 302 3.32 -5.22 -5.76
CA GLY A 302 3.00 -6.64 -5.73
C GLY A 302 2.72 -7.22 -7.12
N ALA A 303 1.96 -6.51 -7.96
CA ALA A 303 1.76 -6.88 -9.36
C ALA A 303 3.08 -6.91 -10.16
N LEU A 304 4.00 -5.99 -9.87
CA LEU A 304 5.35 -6.00 -10.43
C LEU A 304 6.24 -7.11 -9.84
N ASP A 305 5.91 -7.73 -8.72
CA ASP A 305 6.67 -8.87 -8.18
C ASP A 305 6.08 -10.24 -8.57
N LEU A 306 4.81 -10.29 -8.99
CA LEU A 306 4.09 -11.53 -9.33
C LEU A 306 4.80 -12.38 -10.40
N ARG A 307 5.47 -11.75 -11.37
CA ARG A 307 6.23 -12.44 -12.43
C ARG A 307 7.59 -13.00 -11.94
N LYS A 308 8.11 -12.50 -10.82
CA LYS A 308 9.39 -12.92 -10.23
C LYS A 308 9.20 -13.99 -9.16
N LYS A 309 8.12 -13.89 -8.36
CA LYS A 309 7.81 -14.84 -7.29
C LYS A 309 7.33 -16.18 -7.85
N LYS A 310 7.76 -17.26 -7.22
CA LYS A 310 7.36 -18.63 -7.54
C LYS A 310 6.29 -19.11 -6.57
N VAL A 311 5.56 -20.14 -6.97
CA VAL A 311 4.58 -20.82 -6.09
C VAL A 311 5.26 -21.34 -4.81
N SER A 312 6.52 -21.80 -4.90
CA SER A 312 7.30 -22.23 -3.73
C SER A 312 7.43 -21.19 -2.61
N ASP A 313 7.38 -19.89 -2.95
CA ASP A 313 7.61 -18.79 -2.01
C ASP A 313 6.36 -18.47 -1.17
N VAL A 314 5.19 -18.90 -1.65
CA VAL A 314 3.87 -18.52 -1.14
C VAL A 314 3.09 -19.73 -0.63
N MET A 315 3.39 -20.94 -1.12
CA MET A 315 2.65 -22.16 -0.79
C MET A 315 2.55 -22.44 0.71
N THR A 316 1.39 -22.96 1.11
CA THR A 316 1.19 -23.55 2.43
C THR A 316 1.81 -24.95 2.46
N LYS A 317 2.72 -25.20 3.41
CA LYS A 317 3.41 -26.49 3.52
C LYS A 317 2.42 -27.61 3.88
N LEU A 318 2.62 -28.80 3.32
CA LEU A 318 1.72 -29.96 3.53
C LEU A 318 1.48 -30.28 5.02
N LYS A 319 2.50 -30.09 5.87
CA LYS A 319 2.44 -30.33 7.32
C LYS A 319 1.48 -29.41 8.07
N ASP A 320 1.28 -28.19 7.56
CA ASP A 320 0.43 -27.17 8.17
C ASP A 320 -1.01 -27.23 7.58
N CYS A 321 -1.26 -28.10 6.60
CA CYS A 321 -2.57 -28.26 5.98
C CYS A 321 -3.50 -29.16 6.81
N PHE A 322 -4.76 -28.75 6.95
CA PHE A 322 -5.84 -29.62 7.45
C PHE A 322 -6.31 -30.57 6.35
N MET A 323 -6.32 -31.87 6.62
CA MET A 323 -6.63 -32.91 5.62
C MET A 323 -7.35 -34.09 6.27
N LEU A 324 -8.17 -34.79 5.49
CA LEU A 324 -8.90 -35.96 5.96
C LEU A 324 -8.45 -37.25 5.26
N PRO A 325 -8.35 -38.38 5.98
CA PRO A 325 -8.11 -39.67 5.33
C PRO A 325 -9.38 -40.14 4.63
N ILE A 326 -9.26 -40.77 3.45
CA ILE A 326 -10.40 -41.27 2.65
C ILE A 326 -11.29 -42.28 3.38
N ASN A 327 -10.75 -42.95 4.41
CA ASN A 327 -11.43 -43.96 5.21
C ASN A 327 -12.18 -43.36 6.41
N SER A 328 -12.18 -42.03 6.59
CA SER A 328 -12.96 -41.41 7.67
C SER A 328 -14.46 -41.59 7.45
N ILE A 329 -15.17 -41.74 8.55
CA ILE A 329 -16.63 -41.78 8.59
C ILE A 329 -17.11 -40.37 8.91
N LEU A 330 -18.13 -39.88 8.20
CA LEU A 330 -18.74 -38.57 8.44
C LEU A 330 -19.77 -38.68 9.55
N ASP A 331 -19.27 -38.84 10.76
CA ASP A 331 -20.04 -38.79 12.00
C ASP A 331 -20.12 -37.34 12.52
N PHE A 332 -20.88 -37.14 13.61
CA PHE A 332 -21.03 -35.82 14.22
C PHE A 332 -19.69 -35.20 14.67
N GLU A 333 -18.71 -36.02 15.09
CA GLU A 333 -17.41 -35.55 15.57
C GLU A 333 -16.57 -35.01 14.42
N THR A 334 -16.36 -35.81 13.37
CA THR A 334 -15.62 -35.40 12.17
C THR A 334 -16.29 -34.25 11.44
N MET A 335 -17.62 -34.24 11.31
CA MET A 335 -18.34 -33.11 10.73
C MET A 335 -18.16 -31.85 11.58
N SER A 336 -18.18 -31.97 12.91
CA SER A 336 -17.89 -30.85 13.80
C SER A 336 -16.45 -30.36 13.65
N GLU A 337 -15.47 -31.23 13.46
CA GLU A 337 -14.07 -30.84 13.20
C GLU A 337 -13.93 -30.10 11.87
N ILE A 338 -14.57 -30.60 10.80
CA ILE A 338 -14.61 -29.96 9.48
C ILE A 338 -15.13 -28.54 9.60
N VAL A 339 -16.28 -28.35 10.24
CA VAL A 339 -16.92 -27.04 10.37
C VAL A 339 -16.10 -26.09 11.25
N LYS A 340 -15.50 -26.58 12.34
CA LYS A 340 -14.60 -25.78 13.19
C LYS A 340 -13.34 -25.31 12.47
N SER A 341 -12.88 -26.08 11.48
CA SER A 341 -11.68 -25.73 10.73
C SER A 341 -11.87 -24.46 9.88
N GLY A 342 -13.11 -24.15 9.48
CA GLY A 342 -13.43 -22.98 8.65
C GLY A 342 -13.11 -23.15 7.17
N TYR A 343 -12.41 -24.22 6.77
CA TYR A 343 -11.93 -24.37 5.39
C TYR A 343 -12.98 -24.83 4.40
N SER A 344 -13.32 -23.99 3.42
CA SER A 344 -14.26 -24.33 2.34
C SER A 344 -13.87 -25.56 1.49
N ARG A 345 -12.57 -25.87 1.40
CA ARG A 345 -12.00 -26.93 0.56
C ARG A 345 -10.99 -27.73 1.37
N ILE A 346 -11.19 -29.04 1.49
CA ILE A 346 -10.38 -29.92 2.33
C ILE A 346 -9.77 -31.03 1.49
N PRO A 347 -8.43 -31.17 1.43
CA PRO A 347 -7.79 -32.27 0.73
C PRO A 347 -8.06 -33.62 1.41
N VAL A 348 -8.33 -34.65 0.59
CA VAL A 348 -8.56 -36.02 1.03
C VAL A 348 -7.44 -36.93 0.51
N TYR A 349 -6.79 -37.66 1.42
CA TYR A 349 -5.63 -38.51 1.09
C TYR A 349 -5.88 -39.99 1.42
N GLU A 350 -5.11 -40.87 0.77
CA GLU A 350 -5.14 -42.32 1.04
C GLU A 350 -3.76 -42.84 1.44
N GLY A 351 -3.68 -43.47 2.61
CA GLY A 351 -2.43 -43.94 3.19
C GLY A 351 -1.57 -42.77 3.68
N THR A 352 -0.66 -42.29 2.85
CA THR A 352 0.26 -41.19 3.17
C THR A 352 -0.33 -39.82 2.81
N ARG A 353 -0.05 -38.78 3.60
CA ARG A 353 -0.57 -37.41 3.37
C ARG A 353 -0.15 -36.80 2.02
N GLY A 354 0.95 -37.28 1.42
CA GLY A 354 1.38 -36.85 0.09
C GLY A 354 0.53 -37.40 -1.06
N ASN A 355 -0.23 -38.47 -0.82
CA ASN A 355 -1.07 -39.13 -1.82
C ASN A 355 -2.51 -38.57 -1.76
N ILE A 356 -2.71 -37.41 -2.37
CA ILE A 356 -3.99 -36.71 -2.41
C ILE A 356 -4.80 -37.22 -3.61
N ILE A 357 -6.02 -37.71 -3.33
CA ILE A 357 -6.89 -38.28 -4.36
C ILE A 357 -7.93 -37.26 -4.84
N THR A 358 -8.54 -36.55 -3.90
CA THR A 358 -9.68 -35.67 -4.18
C THR A 358 -9.75 -34.51 -3.18
N VAL A 359 -10.63 -33.55 -3.46
CA VAL A 359 -10.93 -32.42 -2.59
C VAL A 359 -12.39 -32.52 -2.15
N LEU A 360 -12.63 -32.47 -0.85
CA LEU A 360 -13.96 -32.35 -0.27
C LEU A 360 -14.35 -30.87 -0.23
N PHE A 361 -15.50 -30.51 -0.79
CA PHE A 361 -16.08 -29.18 -0.59
C PHE A 361 -17.09 -29.21 0.55
N ILE A 362 -17.10 -28.20 1.41
CA ILE A 362 -18.07 -28.11 2.52
C ILE A 362 -19.52 -28.16 1.99
N LYS A 363 -19.79 -27.54 0.83
CA LYS A 363 -21.13 -27.55 0.21
C LYS A 363 -21.63 -28.96 -0.14
N ASP A 364 -20.73 -29.91 -0.34
CA ASP A 364 -21.06 -31.30 -0.69
C ASP A 364 -21.61 -32.04 0.55
N LEU A 365 -21.38 -31.51 1.77
CA LEU A 365 -21.92 -32.02 3.02
C LEU A 365 -23.34 -31.53 3.33
N ALA A 366 -23.93 -30.65 2.51
CA ALA A 366 -25.20 -29.99 2.82
C ALA A 366 -26.40 -30.95 2.99
N PHE A 367 -26.37 -32.10 2.32
CA PHE A 367 -27.44 -33.12 2.39
C PHE A 367 -26.98 -34.39 3.13
N VAL A 368 -25.84 -34.32 3.81
CA VAL A 368 -25.29 -35.46 4.55
C VAL A 368 -25.81 -35.38 5.97
N ASP A 369 -26.55 -36.41 6.38
CA ASP A 369 -26.96 -36.58 7.77
C ASP A 369 -25.82 -37.24 8.56
N PRO A 370 -25.28 -36.61 9.63
CA PRO A 370 -24.29 -37.23 10.50
C PRO A 370 -24.77 -38.54 11.18
N ASP A 371 -26.09 -38.77 11.31
CA ASP A 371 -26.65 -39.96 11.97
C ASP A 371 -26.52 -41.20 11.05
N ASP A 372 -26.45 -41.00 9.74
CA ASP A 372 -26.26 -42.06 8.75
C ASP A 372 -24.82 -42.63 8.76
N ASN A 373 -23.86 -41.94 9.42
CA ASN A 373 -22.46 -42.34 9.50
C ASN A 373 -21.89 -42.71 8.12
N THR A 374 -22.14 -41.85 7.13
CA THR A 374 -21.74 -42.14 5.75
C THR A 374 -20.22 -42.13 5.61
N PRO A 375 -19.60 -43.11 4.94
CA PRO A 375 -18.16 -43.09 4.72
C PRO A 375 -17.78 -42.02 3.71
N LEU A 376 -16.74 -41.23 4.02
CA LEU A 376 -16.27 -40.12 3.17
C LEU A 376 -15.94 -40.59 1.74
N ARG A 377 -15.44 -41.83 1.60
CA ARG A 377 -15.18 -42.49 0.32
C ARG A 377 -16.36 -42.42 -0.64
N THR A 378 -17.59 -42.61 -0.17
CA THR A 378 -18.79 -42.61 -1.03
C THR A 378 -19.04 -41.24 -1.63
N LEU A 379 -18.94 -40.16 -0.83
CA LEU A 379 -19.10 -38.79 -1.33
C LEU A 379 -17.98 -38.40 -2.29
N CYS A 380 -16.74 -38.76 -1.94
CA CYS A 380 -15.57 -38.52 -2.77
C CYS A 380 -15.69 -39.19 -4.15
N GLN A 381 -16.20 -40.42 -4.20
CA GLN A 381 -16.45 -41.16 -5.44
C GLN A 381 -17.65 -40.63 -6.24
N TYR A 382 -18.64 -40.05 -5.57
CA TYR A 382 -19.83 -39.48 -6.19
C TYR A 382 -19.54 -38.14 -6.87
N TYR A 383 -18.90 -37.19 -6.15
CA TYR A 383 -18.66 -35.85 -6.67
C TYR A 383 -17.41 -35.75 -7.57
N GLN A 384 -16.39 -36.56 -7.31
CA GLN A 384 -15.14 -36.61 -8.10
C GLN A 384 -14.56 -35.23 -8.41
N ASN A 385 -14.46 -34.39 -7.37
CA ASN A 385 -13.92 -33.04 -7.51
C ASN A 385 -12.48 -33.10 -8.05
N PRO A 386 -12.14 -32.32 -9.10
CA PRO A 386 -10.83 -32.40 -9.73
C PRO A 386 -9.73 -31.84 -8.82
N CYS A 387 -8.59 -32.54 -8.77
CA CYS A 387 -7.36 -32.04 -8.17
C CYS A 387 -6.51 -31.34 -9.23
N ASN A 388 -6.14 -30.09 -9.00
CA ASN A 388 -5.20 -29.38 -9.86
C ASN A 388 -3.79 -29.53 -9.28
N PHE A 389 -2.85 -30.07 -10.06
CA PHE A 389 -1.45 -30.22 -9.67
C PHE A 389 -0.57 -29.25 -10.46
N VAL A 390 0.34 -28.57 -9.76
CA VAL A 390 1.24 -27.56 -10.30
C VAL A 390 2.65 -27.78 -9.78
N PHE A 391 3.66 -27.42 -10.56
CA PHE A 391 5.05 -27.52 -10.13
C PHE A 391 5.47 -26.33 -9.27
N GLU A 392 6.45 -26.54 -8.37
CA GLU A 392 6.94 -25.50 -7.45
C GLU A 392 7.62 -24.31 -8.15
N ASP A 393 8.12 -24.51 -9.38
CA ASP A 393 8.86 -23.53 -10.16
C ASP A 393 7.97 -22.57 -10.98
N ILE A 394 6.67 -22.85 -11.07
CA ILE A 394 5.69 -22.02 -11.75
C ILE A 394 5.62 -20.64 -11.07
N THR A 395 5.54 -19.59 -11.89
CA THR A 395 5.42 -18.21 -11.41
C THR A 395 3.98 -17.85 -11.08
N LEU A 396 3.79 -16.92 -10.14
CA LEU A 396 2.45 -16.57 -9.64
C LEU A 396 1.55 -15.92 -10.71
N ASP A 397 2.11 -15.28 -11.74
CA ASP A 397 1.33 -14.71 -12.85
C ASP A 397 0.68 -15.79 -13.72
N VAL A 398 1.40 -16.88 -13.96
CA VAL A 398 0.87 -18.07 -14.63
C VAL A 398 -0.16 -18.74 -13.72
N MET A 399 0.12 -18.84 -12.42
CA MET A 399 -0.80 -19.44 -11.45
C MET A 399 -2.13 -18.67 -11.37
N LEU A 400 -2.08 -17.34 -11.30
CA LEU A 400 -3.25 -16.47 -11.31
C LEU A 400 -4.07 -16.66 -12.58
N LYS A 401 -3.40 -16.79 -13.74
CA LYS A 401 -4.08 -17.06 -15.00
C LYS A 401 -4.80 -18.41 -14.97
N GLN A 402 -4.16 -19.47 -14.47
CA GLN A 402 -4.78 -20.79 -14.36
C GLN A 402 -6.00 -20.78 -13.42
N PHE A 403 -5.93 -20.09 -12.29
CA PHE A 403 -7.07 -19.95 -11.38
C PHE A 403 -8.23 -19.14 -11.99
N LYS A 404 -7.93 -18.15 -12.83
CA LYS A 404 -8.94 -17.36 -13.55
C LYS A 404 -9.66 -18.12 -14.66
N GLU A 405 -9.02 -19.13 -15.27
CA GLU A 405 -9.65 -19.97 -16.30
C GLU A 405 -10.81 -20.81 -15.73
N GLY A 406 -10.94 -20.93 -14.41
CA GLY A 406 -12.12 -21.46 -13.71
C GLY A 406 -12.28 -22.99 -13.77
N HIS A 407 -11.76 -23.65 -14.81
CA HIS A 407 -11.87 -25.10 -15.00
C HIS A 407 -11.07 -25.93 -13.98
N LYS A 408 -10.05 -25.33 -13.35
CA LYS A 408 -9.11 -26.02 -12.46
C LYS A 408 -9.33 -25.72 -10.95
N GLY A 409 -10.42 -25.02 -10.60
CA GLY A 409 -10.72 -24.62 -9.22
C GLY A 409 -9.81 -23.50 -8.68
N HIS A 410 -9.98 -23.14 -7.40
CA HIS A 410 -9.23 -22.08 -6.71
C HIS A 410 -8.19 -22.61 -5.70
N MET A 411 -7.88 -23.91 -5.78
CA MET A 411 -6.88 -24.59 -4.97
C MET A 411 -6.05 -25.48 -5.88
N ALA A 412 -4.74 -25.47 -5.70
CA ALA A 412 -3.82 -26.32 -6.43
C ALA A 412 -2.78 -26.95 -5.49
N PHE A 413 -2.40 -28.18 -5.80
CA PHE A 413 -1.40 -28.94 -5.07
C PHE A 413 -0.04 -28.77 -5.73
N VAL A 414 0.95 -28.41 -4.94
CA VAL A 414 2.31 -28.12 -5.40
C VAL A 414 3.14 -29.39 -5.33
N GLN A 415 3.70 -29.79 -6.47
CA GLN A 415 4.56 -30.96 -6.61
C GLN A 415 6.01 -30.56 -6.89
N ARG A 416 6.92 -31.31 -6.28
CA ARG A 416 8.35 -31.32 -6.61
C ARG A 416 8.68 -32.63 -7.30
N ILE A 417 9.60 -32.55 -8.25
CA ILE A 417 10.20 -33.72 -8.89
C ILE A 417 11.43 -34.09 -8.06
N GLU A 418 11.43 -35.29 -7.47
CA GLU A 418 12.66 -35.83 -6.87
C GLU A 418 13.50 -36.51 -7.96
N GLU A 419 14.71 -36.00 -8.17
CA GLU A 419 15.70 -36.60 -9.06
C GLU A 419 16.41 -37.75 -8.34
N GLY A 420 16.04 -38.98 -8.67
CA GLY A 420 16.73 -40.21 -8.26
C GLY A 420 17.26 -40.98 -9.47
N ASP A 421 18.01 -42.07 -9.22
CA ASP A 421 18.57 -42.98 -10.25
C ASP A 421 17.50 -43.82 -11.00
N GLY A 422 16.23 -43.40 -10.97
CA GLY A 422 15.06 -44.08 -11.56
C GLY A 422 14.05 -43.10 -12.18
N ASP A 423 12.82 -43.57 -12.44
CA ASP A 423 11.75 -42.72 -12.97
C ASP A 423 11.43 -41.56 -12.01
N PRO A 424 11.17 -40.34 -12.52
CA PRO A 424 10.90 -39.17 -11.69
C PRO A 424 9.66 -39.40 -10.83
N VAL A 425 9.82 -39.31 -9.51
CA VAL A 425 8.72 -39.42 -8.55
C VAL A 425 8.21 -38.03 -8.21
N TYR A 426 6.90 -37.85 -8.29
CA TYR A 426 6.24 -36.60 -7.90
C TYR A 426 5.92 -36.64 -6.40
N GLU A 427 6.52 -35.73 -5.63
CA GLU A 427 6.21 -35.53 -4.22
C GLU A 427 5.35 -34.28 -4.04
N THR A 428 4.22 -34.41 -3.35
CA THR A 428 3.37 -33.26 -2.99
C THR A 428 3.97 -32.51 -1.81
N VAL A 429 4.45 -31.29 -2.03
CA VAL A 429 5.15 -30.46 -1.02
C VAL A 429 4.18 -29.58 -0.24
N GLY A 430 3.07 -29.19 -0.86
CA GLY A 430 2.10 -28.28 -0.27
C GLY A 430 0.92 -27.96 -1.18
N LEU A 431 0.21 -26.90 -0.85
CA LEU A 431 -0.88 -26.36 -1.66
C LEU A 431 -0.81 -24.84 -1.74
N VAL A 432 -1.42 -24.28 -2.78
CA VAL A 432 -1.58 -22.86 -3.00
C VAL A 432 -3.03 -22.57 -3.38
N THR A 433 -3.57 -21.48 -2.86
CA THR A 433 -4.94 -21.03 -3.16
C THR A 433 -4.92 -19.75 -3.99
N LEU A 434 -6.08 -19.39 -4.55
CA LEU A 434 -6.22 -18.10 -5.23
C LEU A 434 -6.04 -16.92 -4.26
N GLU A 435 -6.45 -17.08 -3.00
CA GLU A 435 -6.32 -16.06 -1.96
C GLU A 435 -4.84 -15.75 -1.72
N ASP A 436 -3.99 -16.76 -1.51
CA ASP A 436 -2.55 -16.57 -1.30
C ASP A 436 -1.88 -15.77 -2.44
N VAL A 437 -2.32 -16.01 -3.69
CA VAL A 437 -1.80 -15.30 -4.88
C VAL A 437 -2.27 -13.84 -4.90
N ILE A 438 -3.51 -13.57 -4.46
CA ILE A 438 -4.07 -12.21 -4.38
C ILE A 438 -3.43 -11.44 -3.22
N GLU A 439 -3.19 -12.08 -2.07
CA GLU A 439 -2.49 -11.49 -0.94
C GLU A 439 -1.09 -11.01 -1.34
N GLU A 440 -0.37 -11.82 -2.12
CA GLU A 440 0.94 -11.42 -2.64
C GLU A 440 0.87 -10.36 -3.75
N MET A 441 -0.28 -10.19 -4.41
CA MET A 441 -0.49 -9.08 -5.34
C MET A 441 -0.80 -7.76 -4.60
N ILE A 442 -1.60 -7.82 -3.53
CA ILE A 442 -2.02 -6.65 -2.75
C ILE A 442 -0.99 -6.30 -1.66
N GLN A 443 -0.11 -7.25 -1.30
CA GLN A 443 0.81 -7.18 -0.17
C GLN A 443 0.09 -6.94 1.17
N ALA A 444 -1.09 -7.53 1.31
CA ALA A 444 -1.92 -7.49 2.51
C ALA A 444 -2.63 -8.84 2.71
N GLU A 445 -2.80 -9.24 3.97
CA GLU A 445 -3.53 -10.45 4.36
C GLU A 445 -5.04 -10.25 4.19
N ILE A 446 -5.72 -11.24 3.60
CA ILE A 446 -7.16 -11.24 3.44
C ILE A 446 -7.72 -12.21 4.48
N VAL A 447 -8.39 -11.67 5.49
CA VAL A 447 -9.00 -12.47 6.56
C VAL A 447 -10.48 -12.68 6.25
N ASP A 448 -10.89 -13.91 5.96
CA ASP A 448 -12.31 -14.24 5.81
C ASP A 448 -13.02 -14.34 7.17
N GLU A 449 -14.35 -14.23 7.17
CA GLU A 449 -15.20 -14.22 8.37
C GLU A 449 -15.09 -15.51 9.21
N THR A 450 -14.74 -16.63 8.56
CA THR A 450 -14.70 -17.97 9.16
C THR A 450 -13.30 -18.52 9.43
N ASP A 451 -12.24 -17.80 9.02
CA ASP A 451 -10.87 -18.30 9.14
C ASP A 451 -10.31 -18.14 10.55
N VAL A 452 -9.72 -19.23 11.06
CA VAL A 452 -8.91 -19.20 12.28
C VAL A 452 -7.56 -18.60 11.92
N ILE A 453 -7.45 -17.28 12.06
CA ILE A 453 -6.30 -16.46 11.65
C ILE A 453 -4.95 -17.10 12.06
N SER A 454 -4.23 -17.62 11.07
CA SER A 454 -2.83 -18.04 11.20
C SER A 454 -2.05 -17.60 9.96
N ASP A 455 -1.28 -16.52 10.10
CA ASP A 455 -0.31 -16.06 9.10
C ASP A 455 0.69 -17.20 8.78
N ASN A 456 0.85 -17.53 7.50
CA ASN A 456 1.80 -18.55 7.02
C ASN A 456 3.27 -18.24 7.39
N ARG A 457 3.62 -16.96 7.58
CA ARG A 457 4.93 -16.46 8.00
C ARG A 457 5.07 -16.27 9.51
N THR A 458 4.15 -15.57 10.20
CA THR A 458 4.33 -15.25 11.63
C THR A 458 3.56 -16.15 12.60
N LYS A 459 2.65 -17.01 12.12
CA LYS A 459 1.83 -17.95 12.93
C LYS A 459 1.15 -17.30 14.14
N LYS A 460 0.94 -15.97 14.14
CA LYS A 460 0.35 -15.24 15.25
C LYS A 460 -1.17 -15.40 15.22
N ARG A 461 -1.71 -16.05 16.25
CA ARG A 461 -3.16 -16.13 16.49
C ARG A 461 -3.64 -14.80 17.05
N LEU A 462 -4.38 -14.03 16.24
CA LEU A 462 -5.18 -12.92 16.73
C LEU A 462 -6.49 -13.51 17.25
N ALA A 463 -6.67 -13.48 18.58
CA ALA A 463 -7.89 -13.94 19.22
C ALA A 463 -9.04 -12.96 18.92
N ARG A 464 -9.88 -13.28 17.93
CA ARG A 464 -11.27 -12.78 17.92
C ARG A 464 -12.13 -13.70 18.79
N PRO A 465 -13.17 -13.16 19.47
CA PRO A 465 -14.15 -14.01 20.13
C PRO A 465 -14.88 -14.80 19.04
N VAL A 466 -14.61 -16.10 18.98
CA VAL A 466 -15.29 -17.07 18.12
C VAL A 466 -16.75 -17.13 18.56
N ASN A 467 -17.61 -16.31 17.97
CA ASN A 467 -19.04 -16.33 18.24
C ASN A 467 -19.76 -17.03 17.08
N LYS A 468 -20.55 -18.05 17.43
CA LYS A 468 -21.53 -18.86 16.65
C LYS A 468 -21.20 -20.34 16.37
N PHE A 469 -19.93 -20.76 16.24
CA PHE A 469 -19.61 -22.18 15.88
C PHE A 469 -18.89 -23.01 16.96
N GLN A 470 -18.50 -22.40 18.08
CA GLN A 470 -18.12 -23.16 19.28
C GLN A 470 -19.31 -23.98 19.85
N ASP A 471 -20.49 -23.82 19.24
CA ASP A 471 -21.76 -24.43 19.61
C ASP A 471 -21.88 -25.91 19.30
N LEU A 472 -21.37 -26.40 18.17
CA LEU A 472 -21.41 -27.84 17.84
C LEU A 472 -20.51 -28.68 18.76
N ALA A 473 -19.29 -28.18 19.05
CA ALA A 473 -18.30 -28.88 19.89
C ALA A 473 -18.85 -29.24 21.27
N ALA A 474 -19.69 -28.36 21.80
CA ALA A 474 -20.22 -28.50 23.14
C ALA A 474 -21.30 -29.61 23.22
N PHE A 475 -21.88 -30.05 22.12
CA PHE A 475 -22.80 -31.20 22.09
C PHE A 475 -22.08 -32.55 21.85
N ALA A 476 -20.79 -32.54 21.45
CA ALA A 476 -20.00 -33.75 21.23
C ALA A 476 -19.37 -34.35 22.51
N GLY A 477 -19.52 -33.70 23.67
CA GLY A 477 -18.92 -34.18 24.93
C GLY A 477 -19.57 -35.46 25.45
N HIS A 478 -18.77 -36.49 25.75
CA HIS A 478 -19.20 -37.82 26.19
C HIS A 478 -20.35 -37.79 27.23
N HIS A 479 -21.46 -38.45 26.87
CA HIS A 479 -22.65 -38.62 27.69
C HIS A 479 -22.50 -39.78 28.70
N GLU A 480 -21.46 -39.78 29.55
CA GLU A 480 -21.24 -40.87 30.53
C GLU A 480 -22.29 -40.93 31.66
N HIS A 481 -23.18 -39.94 31.79
CA HIS A 481 -24.14 -39.84 32.88
C HIS A 481 -25.62 -39.73 32.47
N GLN A 482 -25.95 -39.85 31.17
CA GLN A 482 -27.35 -39.89 30.74
C GLN A 482 -27.88 -41.32 30.73
N ARG A 483 -29.05 -41.53 31.35
CA ARG A 483 -29.71 -42.85 31.38
C ARG A 483 -30.32 -43.25 30.04
N VAL A 484 -30.51 -42.28 29.14
CA VAL A 484 -31.15 -42.43 27.83
C VAL A 484 -30.24 -41.78 26.78
N HIS A 485 -29.82 -42.57 25.79
CA HIS A 485 -28.96 -42.09 24.70
C HIS A 485 -29.80 -41.45 23.60
N VAL A 486 -29.45 -40.23 23.19
CA VAL A 486 -30.14 -39.43 22.17
C VAL A 486 -29.11 -38.91 21.16
N SER A 487 -29.46 -38.81 19.87
CA SER A 487 -28.50 -38.33 18.87
C SER A 487 -28.11 -36.86 19.15
N PRO A 488 -26.83 -36.48 19.02
CA PRO A 488 -26.38 -35.10 19.25
C PRO A 488 -27.11 -34.08 18.37
N GLN A 489 -27.54 -34.50 17.17
CA GLN A 489 -28.33 -33.69 16.25
C GLN A 489 -29.72 -33.38 16.79
N LEU A 490 -30.41 -34.39 17.35
CA LEU A 490 -31.70 -34.18 17.99
C LEU A 490 -31.58 -33.25 19.20
N VAL A 491 -30.49 -33.33 19.96
CA VAL A 491 -30.21 -32.39 21.05
C VAL A 491 -29.95 -30.98 20.52
N LEU A 492 -29.22 -30.83 19.41
CA LEU A 492 -28.98 -29.54 18.76
C LEU A 492 -30.29 -28.94 18.21
N ALA A 493 -31.12 -29.74 17.55
CA ALA A 493 -32.43 -29.33 17.05
C ALA A 493 -33.36 -28.93 18.19
N THR A 494 -33.34 -29.68 19.30
CA THR A 494 -34.06 -29.34 20.54
C THR A 494 -33.60 -28.02 21.13
N PHE A 495 -32.28 -27.81 21.20
CA PHE A 495 -31.69 -26.55 21.65
C PHE A 495 -32.13 -25.37 20.79
N GLN A 496 -32.02 -25.49 19.47
CA GLN A 496 -32.45 -24.45 18.53
C GLN A 496 -33.94 -24.17 18.70
N PHE A 497 -34.79 -25.20 18.69
CA PHE A 497 -36.23 -25.06 18.85
C PHE A 497 -36.63 -24.38 20.17
N LEU A 498 -36.03 -24.78 21.30
CA LEU A 498 -36.31 -24.14 22.59
C LEU A 498 -35.89 -22.67 22.59
N SER A 499 -34.71 -22.37 22.05
CA SER A 499 -34.17 -21.00 22.02
C SER A 499 -34.97 -20.04 21.12
N THR A 500 -35.62 -20.55 20.07
CA THR A 500 -36.37 -19.73 19.11
C THR A 500 -37.87 -19.70 19.35
N SER A 501 -38.47 -20.86 19.64
CA SER A 501 -39.91 -21.08 19.56
C SER A 501 -40.62 -21.04 20.91
N VAL A 502 -39.90 -21.26 22.02
CA VAL A 502 -40.49 -21.36 23.36
C VAL A 502 -40.05 -20.16 24.21
N ASP A 503 -40.98 -19.23 24.47
CA ASP A 503 -40.68 -17.95 25.13
C ASP A 503 -39.81 -18.05 26.40
N PRO A 504 -40.11 -18.92 27.39
CA PRO A 504 -39.26 -19.07 28.58
C PRO A 504 -37.78 -19.37 28.31
N PHE A 505 -37.45 -20.02 27.19
CA PHE A 505 -36.09 -20.47 26.87
C PHE A 505 -35.39 -19.58 25.83
N LYS A 506 -36.00 -18.46 25.44
CA LYS A 506 -35.35 -17.46 24.58
C LYS A 506 -34.12 -16.85 25.25
N VAL A 507 -33.20 -16.36 24.43
CA VAL A 507 -31.90 -15.76 24.81
C VAL A 507 -32.04 -14.60 25.83
N ASP A 508 -33.19 -13.94 25.83
CA ASP A 508 -33.52 -12.88 26.78
C ASP A 508 -33.60 -13.41 28.23
N HIS A 509 -34.16 -14.60 28.41
CA HIS A 509 -34.41 -15.21 29.72
C HIS A 509 -33.33 -16.21 30.16
N ILE A 510 -32.82 -17.03 29.25
CA ILE A 510 -31.77 -18.02 29.52
C ILE A 510 -30.67 -17.88 28.46
N SER A 511 -29.40 -17.79 28.88
CA SER A 511 -28.28 -17.75 27.95
C SER A 511 -28.08 -19.10 27.26
N GLU A 512 -27.58 -19.08 26.03
CA GLU A 512 -27.32 -20.28 25.24
C GLU A 512 -26.39 -21.27 25.94
N THR A 513 -25.38 -20.77 26.65
CA THR A 513 -24.43 -21.56 27.45
C THR A 513 -25.12 -22.29 28.61
N VAL A 514 -26.05 -21.63 29.30
CA VAL A 514 -26.80 -22.21 30.43
C VAL A 514 -27.89 -23.16 29.93
N LEU A 515 -28.60 -22.82 28.86
CA LEU A 515 -29.57 -23.72 28.22
C LEU A 515 -28.89 -25.02 27.76
N ARG A 516 -27.68 -24.93 27.22
CA ARG A 516 -26.89 -26.11 26.87
C ARG A 516 -26.52 -26.97 28.07
N ARG A 517 -26.09 -26.36 29.18
CA ARG A 517 -25.82 -27.09 30.42
C ARG A 517 -27.08 -27.76 30.97
N LEU A 518 -28.23 -27.11 30.82
CA LEU A 518 -29.53 -27.67 31.22
C LEU A 518 -29.88 -28.92 30.40
N LEU A 519 -29.69 -28.88 29.07
CA LEU A 519 -29.96 -30.02 28.19
C LEU A 519 -28.98 -31.20 28.38
N LYS A 520 -27.81 -30.96 28.95
CA LYS A 520 -26.85 -32.00 29.33
C LYS A 520 -27.19 -32.74 30.63
N GLN A 521 -28.10 -32.20 31.44
CA GLN A 521 -28.57 -32.88 32.65
C GLN A 521 -29.45 -34.09 32.28
N ASP A 522 -29.82 -34.91 33.27
CA ASP A 522 -30.73 -36.06 33.09
C ASP A 522 -32.20 -35.57 33.00
N VAL A 523 -32.48 -34.79 31.94
CA VAL A 523 -33.78 -34.17 31.69
C VAL A 523 -34.62 -34.94 30.68
N ILE A 524 -34.01 -35.85 29.91
CA ILE A 524 -34.70 -36.65 28.89
C ILE A 524 -35.23 -37.93 29.52
N GLN A 525 -36.52 -38.19 29.35
CA GLN A 525 -37.21 -39.39 29.82
C GLN A 525 -37.65 -40.26 28.65
N HIS A 526 -37.76 -41.56 28.92
CA HIS A 526 -38.17 -42.56 27.94
C HIS A 526 -39.32 -43.41 28.50
N ILE A 527 -40.41 -43.48 27.74
CA ILE A 527 -41.53 -44.40 28.00
C ILE A 527 -41.51 -45.48 26.92
N LYS A 528 -41.08 -46.68 27.31
CA LYS A 528 -41.22 -47.90 26.50
C LYS A 528 -42.62 -48.46 26.66
N LEU A 529 -43.33 -48.62 25.54
CA LEU A 529 -44.58 -49.36 25.52
C LEU A 529 -44.26 -50.85 25.30
N LYS A 530 -44.48 -51.68 26.32
CA LYS A 530 -44.53 -53.13 26.15
C LYS A 530 -45.90 -53.51 25.58
N GLY A 531 -45.90 -54.36 24.56
CA GLY A 531 -47.12 -54.87 23.95
C GLY A 531 -48.00 -55.57 25.00
N ASP A 532 -49.28 -55.18 25.04
CA ASP A 532 -50.37 -55.74 25.83
C ASP A 532 -50.48 -55.41 27.33
N GLU A 533 -49.88 -54.30 27.81
CA GLU A 533 -50.25 -53.75 29.13
C GLU A 533 -51.53 -52.89 29.06
N ASP A 534 -52.36 -52.96 30.11
CA ASP A 534 -53.66 -52.29 30.27
C ASP A 534 -53.67 -50.86 29.69
N LYS A 535 -54.73 -50.51 28.95
CA LYS A 535 -54.91 -49.16 28.37
C LYS A 535 -54.83 -48.02 29.40
N ASN A 536 -54.99 -48.33 30.70
CA ASN A 536 -55.02 -47.40 31.82
C ASN A 536 -53.77 -47.43 32.73
N ASP A 537 -52.62 -47.96 32.29
CA ASP A 537 -51.41 -47.88 33.12
C ASP A 537 -51.03 -46.39 33.40
N PRO A 538 -51.00 -45.95 34.68
CA PRO A 538 -50.61 -44.59 35.03
C PRO A 538 -49.22 -44.19 34.52
N LYS A 539 -48.34 -45.15 34.20
CA LYS A 539 -47.00 -44.87 33.65
C LYS A 539 -47.01 -44.38 32.20
N ARG A 540 -48.14 -44.53 31.48
CA ARG A 540 -48.29 -44.02 30.10
C ARG A 540 -48.71 -42.56 30.05
N TYR A 541 -49.19 -42.00 31.15
CA TYR A 541 -49.63 -40.60 31.22
C TYR A 541 -48.47 -39.69 31.58
N VAL A 542 -48.18 -38.76 30.66
CA VAL A 542 -47.22 -37.67 30.88
C VAL A 542 -47.90 -36.53 31.64
N PHE A 543 -49.16 -36.22 31.31
CA PHE A 543 -50.01 -35.32 32.08
C PHE A 543 -51.36 -35.99 32.33
N SER A 544 -51.96 -35.70 33.48
CA SER A 544 -53.33 -36.10 33.78
C SER A 544 -54.13 -34.87 34.18
N GLU A 545 -55.30 -34.72 33.57
CA GLU A 545 -56.23 -33.63 33.81
C GLU A 545 -56.53 -33.47 35.31
N GLY A 546 -56.52 -32.22 35.79
CA GLY A 546 -56.86 -31.88 37.17
C GLY A 546 -55.79 -32.21 38.21
N LYS A 547 -54.64 -32.79 37.83
CA LYS A 547 -53.52 -33.01 38.76
C LYS A 547 -52.48 -31.88 38.67
N PRO A 548 -52.09 -31.27 39.80
CA PRO A 548 -51.06 -30.24 39.80
C PRO A 548 -49.70 -30.79 39.34
N VAL A 549 -49.01 -30.03 38.48
CA VAL A 549 -47.70 -30.34 37.90
C VAL A 549 -46.78 -29.13 37.94
N ASP A 550 -45.48 -29.39 38.10
CA ASP A 550 -44.41 -28.39 38.24
C ASP A 550 -43.32 -28.51 37.16
N TYR A 551 -43.61 -29.23 36.07
CA TYR A 551 -42.66 -29.49 35.00
C TYR A 551 -43.24 -29.17 33.62
N PHE A 552 -42.36 -28.70 32.75
CA PHE A 552 -42.58 -28.52 31.32
C PHE A 552 -42.17 -29.79 30.57
N VAL A 553 -42.89 -30.10 29.49
CA VAL A 553 -42.57 -31.23 28.62
C VAL A 553 -42.45 -30.79 27.18
N LEU A 554 -41.44 -31.31 26.49
CA LEU A 554 -41.32 -31.25 25.02
C LEU A 554 -41.14 -32.67 24.48
N ILE A 555 -41.93 -33.03 23.47
CA ILE A 555 -41.81 -34.34 22.81
C ILE A 555 -40.65 -34.28 21.82
N LEU A 556 -39.70 -35.22 21.94
CA LEU A 556 -38.54 -35.32 21.06
C LEU A 556 -38.80 -36.34 19.94
N GLU A 557 -39.25 -37.54 20.30
CA GLU A 557 -39.63 -38.59 19.36
C GLU A 557 -40.83 -39.35 19.90
N GLY A 558 -41.68 -39.85 19.00
CA GLY A 558 -42.88 -40.61 19.34
C GLY A 558 -44.19 -39.84 19.10
N ARG A 559 -45.29 -40.41 19.59
CA ARG A 559 -46.66 -39.89 19.39
C ARG A 559 -47.47 -39.98 20.68
N VAL A 560 -48.19 -38.90 20.97
CA VAL A 560 -49.05 -38.80 22.15
C VAL A 560 -50.50 -38.50 21.76
N GLU A 561 -51.41 -38.99 22.58
CA GLU A 561 -52.81 -38.61 22.59
C GLU A 561 -53.01 -37.50 23.63
N VAL A 562 -53.61 -36.39 23.21
CA VAL A 562 -53.95 -35.27 24.08
C VAL A 562 -55.46 -35.20 24.17
N THR A 563 -56.01 -35.34 25.38
CA THR A 563 -57.44 -35.17 25.64
C THR A 563 -57.67 -33.83 26.34
N VAL A 564 -58.41 -32.91 25.73
CA VAL A 564 -58.59 -31.52 26.23
C VAL A 564 -60.04 -31.24 26.56
N GLY A 565 -60.28 -30.58 27.70
CA GLY A 565 -61.54 -29.98 28.07
C GLY A 565 -62.63 -30.98 28.50
N ARG A 566 -63.75 -30.43 29.01
CA ARG A 566 -64.87 -31.22 29.57
C ARG A 566 -65.59 -32.10 28.55
N GLU A 567 -65.42 -31.81 27.26
CA GLU A 567 -65.99 -32.57 26.14
C GLU A 567 -65.11 -33.76 25.72
N ASN A 568 -63.95 -33.98 26.37
CA ASN A 568 -62.99 -35.05 26.08
C ASN A 568 -62.57 -35.10 24.60
N LEU A 569 -62.26 -33.94 24.02
CA LEU A 569 -61.75 -33.88 22.64
C LEU A 569 -60.37 -34.50 22.57
N VAL A 570 -60.19 -35.48 21.68
CA VAL A 570 -58.96 -36.26 21.53
C VAL A 570 -58.19 -35.81 20.31
N PHE A 571 -56.92 -35.44 20.49
CA PHE A 571 -56.01 -35.03 19.44
C PHE A 571 -54.74 -35.89 19.47
N GLU A 572 -54.12 -36.12 18.32
CA GLU A 572 -52.80 -36.76 18.25
C GLU A 572 -51.73 -35.68 18.04
N ALA A 573 -50.67 -35.71 18.85
CA ALA A 573 -49.55 -34.78 18.76
C ALA A 573 -48.23 -35.56 18.56
N GLY A 574 -47.37 -35.01 17.69
CA GLY A 574 -46.09 -35.61 17.31
C GLY A 574 -44.87 -34.90 17.93
N PRO A 575 -43.67 -35.13 17.36
CA PRO A 575 -42.41 -34.50 17.77
C PRO A 575 -42.47 -32.96 17.76
N PHE A 576 -41.67 -32.34 18.62
CA PHE A 576 -41.56 -30.88 18.82
C PHE A 576 -42.84 -30.16 19.26
N THR A 577 -43.81 -30.91 19.79
CA THR A 577 -44.96 -30.35 20.52
C THR A 577 -44.64 -30.26 22.01
N TYR A 578 -45.01 -29.15 22.65
CA TYR A 578 -44.69 -28.87 24.05
C TYR A 578 -45.93 -28.58 24.89
N PHE A 579 -45.82 -28.88 26.19
CA PHE A 579 -46.89 -28.78 27.17
C PHE A 579 -46.38 -28.17 28.48
N GLY A 580 -47.28 -27.58 29.26
CA GLY A 580 -46.95 -27.10 30.61
C GLY A 580 -46.04 -25.87 30.68
N VAL A 581 -46.05 -24.97 29.68
CA VAL A 581 -45.26 -23.71 29.73
C VAL A 581 -45.60 -22.88 30.97
N GLN A 582 -46.88 -22.83 31.33
CA GLN A 582 -47.38 -22.13 32.53
C GLN A 582 -46.85 -22.72 33.85
N ALA A 583 -46.34 -23.96 33.84
CA ALA A 583 -45.67 -24.53 35.01
C ALA A 583 -44.32 -23.83 35.30
N LEU A 584 -43.71 -23.18 34.30
CA LEU A 584 -42.44 -22.46 34.45
C LEU A 584 -42.66 -20.96 34.74
N THR A 585 -43.62 -20.34 34.04
CA THR A 585 -43.95 -18.92 34.13
C THR A 585 -45.21 -18.74 34.98
N GLN A 586 -45.04 -18.36 36.24
CA GLN A 586 -46.13 -18.03 37.17
C GLN A 586 -47.33 -17.34 36.49
N ASN A 587 -48.54 -17.87 36.64
CA ASN A 587 -49.77 -17.16 36.28
C ASN A 587 -49.97 -15.98 37.24
N VAL A 588 -49.72 -14.77 36.77
CA VAL A 588 -50.28 -13.54 37.36
C VAL A 588 -51.76 -13.52 36.97
N GLY A 589 -52.63 -14.08 37.80
CA GLY A 589 -54.07 -14.02 37.55
C GLY A 589 -54.87 -15.05 38.35
N LEU A 590 -55.23 -14.67 39.58
CA LEU A 590 -56.48 -14.99 40.31
C LEU A 590 -56.22 -15.02 41.82
N ALA A 591 -56.28 -13.84 42.44
CA ALA A 591 -56.86 -13.54 43.75
C ALA A 591 -56.19 -12.28 44.33
N GLU A 592 -56.78 -11.11 44.11
CA GLU A 592 -56.71 -10.03 45.10
C GLU A 592 -57.49 -10.51 46.34
N ALA A 593 -56.77 -10.81 47.42
CA ALA A 593 -57.32 -10.93 48.77
C ALA A 593 -56.22 -10.66 49.81
N PRO A 594 -56.58 -10.10 50.98
CA PRO A 594 -55.85 -9.01 51.63
C PRO A 594 -54.63 -9.48 52.44
N ALA A 595 -53.81 -8.50 52.84
CA ALA A 595 -52.59 -8.66 53.63
C ALA A 595 -52.68 -9.74 54.74
N PRO A 596 -51.61 -10.52 54.96
CA PRO A 596 -51.63 -11.55 56.00
C PRO A 596 -51.70 -10.87 57.37
N SER A 597 -52.87 -10.96 58.00
CA SER A 597 -52.99 -10.79 59.45
C SER A 597 -52.18 -11.88 60.16
N THR A 598 -51.59 -11.45 61.25
CA THR A 598 -50.68 -12.15 62.15
C THR A 598 -51.16 -13.53 62.62
N LEU A 599 -50.21 -14.48 62.67
CA LEU A 599 -50.25 -15.85 63.22
C LEU A 599 -51.05 -16.91 62.42
N GLY A 600 -50.40 -17.45 61.38
CA GLY A 600 -50.61 -18.81 60.88
C GLY A 600 -49.27 -19.57 60.94
N SER A 601 -49.29 -20.87 61.25
CA SER A 601 -48.07 -21.69 61.38
C SER A 601 -47.26 -21.74 60.08
N LEU A 602 -45.92 -21.81 60.19
CA LEU A 602 -44.99 -21.91 59.05
C LEU A 602 -45.34 -23.04 58.07
N GLN A 603 -45.92 -24.15 58.57
CA GLN A 603 -46.35 -25.29 57.74
C GLN A 603 -47.45 -24.91 56.72
N ASN A 604 -48.39 -24.02 57.09
CA ASN A 604 -49.48 -23.61 56.21
C ASN A 604 -49.01 -22.65 55.11
N LEU A 605 -48.02 -21.80 55.39
CA LEU A 605 -47.44 -20.88 54.39
C LEU A 605 -46.64 -21.64 53.31
N ASN A 606 -45.98 -22.73 53.68
CA ASN A 606 -45.22 -23.59 52.76
C ASN A 606 -46.16 -24.36 51.82
N MET A 607 -47.28 -24.89 52.34
CA MET A 607 -48.31 -25.56 51.53
C MET A 607 -49.03 -24.57 50.59
N ASP A 608 -49.34 -23.37 51.08
CA ASP A 608 -49.93 -22.29 50.27
C ASP A 608 -48.98 -21.81 49.17
N SER A 609 -47.67 -21.71 49.44
CA SER A 609 -46.66 -21.33 48.45
C SER A 609 -46.48 -22.42 47.37
N MET A 610 -46.55 -23.70 47.74
CA MET A 610 -46.55 -24.82 46.79
C MET A 610 -47.78 -24.83 45.89
N LEU A 611 -48.97 -24.60 46.46
CA LEU A 611 -50.25 -24.55 45.73
C LEU A 611 -50.38 -23.31 44.85
N ARG A 612 -49.80 -22.17 45.25
CA ARG A 612 -49.72 -20.94 44.44
C ARG A 612 -48.80 -21.08 43.22
N HIS A 613 -48.01 -22.15 43.13
CA HIS A 613 -46.96 -22.32 42.13
C HIS A 613 -47.07 -23.61 41.30
N SER A 614 -48.07 -24.45 41.57
CA SER A 614 -48.41 -25.60 40.74
C SER A 614 -49.39 -25.24 39.63
N PHE A 615 -49.04 -25.57 38.38
CA PHE A 615 -49.96 -25.47 37.25
C PHE A 615 -50.88 -26.70 37.26
N VAL A 616 -52.18 -26.51 37.04
CA VAL A 616 -53.13 -27.63 36.90
C VAL A 616 -53.56 -27.68 35.43
N PRO A 617 -53.18 -28.71 34.66
CA PRO A 617 -53.56 -28.84 33.27
C PRO A 617 -55.03 -29.22 33.15
N ASP A 618 -55.71 -28.62 32.18
CA ASP A 618 -57.06 -28.94 31.72
C ASP A 618 -57.06 -30.00 30.59
N TYR A 619 -55.95 -30.72 30.47
CA TYR A 619 -55.74 -31.78 29.49
C TYR A 619 -54.96 -32.96 30.08
N SER A 620 -55.16 -34.15 29.49
CA SER A 620 -54.33 -35.32 29.74
C SER A 620 -53.49 -35.64 28.51
N VAL A 621 -52.22 -36.02 28.71
CA VAL A 621 -51.29 -36.42 27.64
C VAL A 621 -50.88 -37.86 27.89
N ARG A 622 -51.15 -38.73 26.93
CA ARG A 622 -50.90 -40.18 27.02
C ARG A 622 -50.02 -40.64 25.87
N ALA A 623 -49.00 -41.46 26.14
CA ALA A 623 -48.18 -42.06 25.09
C ALA A 623 -48.98 -43.12 24.29
N ILE A 624 -48.95 -43.02 22.95
CA ILE A 624 -49.52 -44.04 22.03
C ILE A 624 -48.40 -44.90 21.43
N ALA A 625 -47.23 -44.32 21.20
CA ALA A 625 -46.03 -44.99 20.71
C ALA A 625 -44.89 -44.88 21.75
N GLU A 626 -43.77 -45.56 21.48
CA GLU A 626 -42.52 -45.34 22.22
C GLU A 626 -42.19 -43.84 22.21
N LEU A 627 -42.00 -43.26 23.39
CA LEU A 627 -41.95 -41.82 23.57
C LEU A 627 -40.65 -41.40 24.25
N TYR A 628 -39.90 -40.53 23.56
CA TYR A 628 -38.80 -39.77 24.12
C TYR A 628 -39.24 -38.34 24.31
N TYR A 629 -39.14 -37.83 25.54
CA TYR A 629 -39.56 -36.47 25.85
C TYR A 629 -38.62 -35.83 26.86
N LEU A 630 -38.44 -34.53 26.70
CA LEU A 630 -37.69 -33.68 27.59
C LEU A 630 -38.60 -33.20 28.73
N THR A 631 -38.14 -33.33 29.96
CA THR A 631 -38.82 -32.85 31.17
C THR A 631 -37.99 -31.79 31.88
N ILE A 632 -38.51 -30.57 32.00
CA ILE A 632 -37.85 -29.48 32.72
C ILE A 632 -38.71 -29.08 33.91
N LYS A 633 -38.26 -29.44 35.11
CA LYS A 633 -38.89 -28.98 36.35
C LYS A 633 -38.68 -27.48 36.52
N ARG A 634 -39.66 -26.82 37.14
CA ARG A 634 -39.60 -25.41 37.51
C ARG A 634 -38.36 -25.06 38.33
N SER A 635 -37.93 -25.93 39.24
CA SER A 635 -36.71 -25.74 40.04
C SER A 635 -35.45 -25.65 39.17
N MET A 636 -35.35 -26.49 38.13
CA MET A 636 -34.23 -26.48 37.17
C MET A 636 -34.25 -25.23 36.29
N TYR A 637 -35.44 -24.81 35.85
CA TYR A 637 -35.62 -23.57 35.09
C TYR A 637 -35.23 -22.33 35.91
N LEU A 638 -35.66 -22.23 37.17
CA LEU A 638 -35.29 -21.12 38.05
C LEU A 638 -33.78 -21.10 38.36
N ALA A 639 -33.16 -22.28 38.53
CA ALA A 639 -31.71 -22.39 38.68
C ALA A 639 -30.97 -21.91 37.42
N ALA A 640 -31.47 -22.26 36.22
CA ALA A 640 -30.94 -21.79 34.94
C ALA A 640 -31.11 -20.26 34.77
N LYS A 641 -32.27 -19.70 35.12
CA LYS A 641 -32.49 -18.24 35.11
C LYS A 641 -31.51 -17.52 36.04
N ARG A 642 -31.30 -18.04 37.26
CA ARG A 642 -30.31 -17.50 38.21
C ARG A 642 -28.88 -17.57 37.67
N ALA A 643 -28.49 -18.71 37.10
CA ALA A 643 -27.16 -18.89 36.49
C ALA A 643 -26.94 -17.93 35.31
N THR A 644 -27.97 -17.69 34.50
CA THR A 644 -27.94 -16.72 33.39
C THR A 644 -27.75 -15.29 33.91
N LEU A 645 -28.46 -14.90 34.97
CA LEU A 645 -28.30 -13.58 35.60
C LEU A 645 -26.89 -13.42 36.19
N MET A 646 -26.33 -14.47 36.77
CA MET A 646 -24.94 -14.47 37.24
C MET A 646 -23.93 -14.32 36.09
N GLU A 647 -24.12 -15.02 34.96
CA GLU A 647 -23.26 -14.90 33.78
C GLU A 647 -23.34 -13.49 33.14
N LYS A 648 -24.56 -12.95 32.99
CA LYS A 648 -24.77 -11.57 32.51
C LYS A 648 -24.18 -10.54 33.49
N GLY A 649 -24.27 -10.77 34.80
CA GLY A 649 -23.68 -9.92 35.84
C GLY A 649 -22.15 -9.96 35.88
N VAL A 650 -21.53 -11.11 35.57
CA VAL A 650 -20.06 -11.24 35.45
C VAL A 650 -19.53 -10.52 34.21
N LEU A 651 -20.29 -10.49 33.11
CA LEU A 651 -19.97 -9.73 31.90
C LEU A 651 -20.20 -8.21 32.07
N GLY A 652 -20.99 -7.79 33.06
CA GLY A 652 -21.40 -6.41 33.33
C GLY A 652 -20.48 -5.58 34.24
N ARG A 653 -19.19 -5.91 34.39
CA ARG A 653 -18.21 -5.03 35.08
C ARG A 653 -17.81 -3.81 34.22
N GLY A 654 -18.81 -3.02 33.83
CA GLY A 654 -18.66 -1.79 33.05
C GLY A 654 -19.92 -0.90 32.94
N GLY A 655 -21.00 -1.19 33.68
CA GLY A 655 -22.24 -0.40 33.64
C GLY A 655 -22.85 -0.22 35.04
N THR A 656 -23.40 0.96 35.30
CA THR A 656 -23.89 1.45 36.59
C THR A 656 -24.98 0.58 37.22
N ASN A 657 -24.87 0.43 38.55
CA ASN A 657 -25.39 -0.65 39.37
C ASN A 657 -26.79 -0.39 39.99
N GLU A 658 -27.80 0.04 39.20
CA GLU A 658 -29.06 0.53 39.81
C GLU A 658 -30.38 -0.15 39.36
N GLN A 659 -30.36 -1.19 38.53
CA GLN A 659 -31.64 -1.82 38.07
C GLN A 659 -31.78 -3.33 38.28
N ILE A 660 -30.77 -4.05 38.77
CA ILE A 660 -30.79 -5.52 38.86
C ILE A 660 -31.02 -6.04 40.30
N GLU A 661 -30.78 -5.21 41.32
CA GLU A 661 -30.88 -5.63 42.73
C GLU A 661 -32.27 -6.10 43.20
N PRO A 662 -33.43 -5.52 42.81
CA PRO A 662 -34.70 -5.90 43.43
C PRO A 662 -35.22 -7.28 42.99
N GLU A 663 -34.85 -7.80 41.82
CA GLU A 663 -35.31 -9.11 41.34
C GLU A 663 -34.37 -10.24 41.81
N VAL A 664 -33.06 -9.99 41.87
CA VAL A 664 -32.06 -10.92 42.38
C VAL A 664 -32.20 -11.09 43.90
N ASP A 665 -32.39 -10.00 44.63
CA ASP A 665 -32.52 -10.02 46.10
C ASP A 665 -33.86 -10.64 46.55
N LYS A 666 -34.92 -10.47 45.75
CA LYS A 666 -36.21 -11.16 45.96
C LYS A 666 -36.11 -12.67 45.69
N LEU A 667 -35.32 -13.09 44.71
CA LEU A 667 -35.09 -14.51 44.40
C LEU A 667 -34.10 -15.19 45.36
N LEU A 668 -33.18 -14.45 45.97
CA LEU A 668 -32.24 -14.96 46.98
C LEU A 668 -32.95 -15.20 48.33
N ARG A 669 -33.83 -14.27 48.75
CA ARG A 669 -34.60 -14.39 50.01
C ARG A 669 -35.58 -15.58 50.04
N ASP A 670 -36.13 -15.98 48.89
CA ASP A 670 -37.00 -17.17 48.78
C ASP A 670 -36.22 -18.50 48.81
N GLY A 671 -34.89 -18.47 48.59
CA GLY A 671 -34.04 -19.66 48.57
C GLY A 671 -33.48 -20.05 49.94
N ASP A 672 -33.01 -19.07 50.70
CA ASP A 672 -32.32 -19.31 51.98
C ASP A 672 -33.27 -19.88 53.06
N ASN A 673 -34.54 -19.49 53.05
CA ASN A 673 -35.53 -20.01 54.00
C ASN A 673 -35.80 -21.53 53.85
N ARG A 674 -35.56 -22.13 52.67
CA ARG A 674 -35.75 -23.59 52.46
C ARG A 674 -34.50 -24.43 52.76
N VAL A 675 -33.32 -23.83 52.76
CA VAL A 675 -32.06 -24.56 53.03
C VAL A 675 -31.87 -24.75 54.54
N GLU A 676 -32.36 -23.83 55.37
CA GLU A 676 -32.37 -23.98 56.82
C GLU A 676 -33.39 -25.05 57.29
N GLU A 677 -34.59 -25.13 56.70
CA GLU A 677 -35.61 -26.14 57.04
C GLU A 677 -35.14 -27.58 56.75
N ILE A 678 -34.44 -27.83 55.63
CA ILE A 678 -33.89 -29.16 55.27
C ILE A 678 -32.77 -29.58 56.23
N ARG A 679 -32.06 -28.62 56.84
CA ARG A 679 -30.98 -28.87 57.78
C ARG A 679 -31.50 -29.27 59.16
N GLU A 680 -32.66 -28.72 59.56
CA GLU A 680 -33.32 -29.06 60.83
C GLU A 680 -34.08 -30.40 60.79
N GLU A 681 -34.65 -30.80 59.65
CA GLU A 681 -35.32 -32.11 59.51
C GLU A 681 -34.31 -33.28 59.54
N ARG A 682 -33.14 -33.16 58.89
CA ARG A 682 -32.10 -34.22 58.92
C ARG A 682 -31.48 -34.44 60.30
N GLN A 683 -31.45 -33.43 61.16
CA GLN A 683 -30.91 -33.58 62.52
C GLN A 683 -31.87 -34.30 63.48
N ARG A 684 -33.17 -34.39 63.15
CA ARG A 684 -34.17 -35.07 63.99
C ARG A 684 -34.32 -36.56 63.69
N GLU A 685 -34.03 -37.00 62.46
CA GLU A 685 -34.16 -38.43 62.07
C GLU A 685 -32.97 -39.31 62.49
N ASP A 686 -31.78 -38.75 62.69
CA ASP A 686 -30.55 -39.52 62.92
C ASP A 686 -30.31 -39.98 64.39
N ASN A 687 -31.27 -39.72 65.29
CA ASN A 687 -31.11 -39.97 66.73
C ASN A 687 -32.00 -41.09 67.28
N SER A 688 -32.30 -42.13 66.50
CA SER A 688 -32.92 -43.34 67.06
C SER A 688 -32.39 -44.68 66.51
N LYS A 689 -31.71 -45.38 67.44
CA LYS A 689 -31.40 -46.82 67.54
C LYS A 689 -30.09 -47.35 66.91
N PRO A 690 -29.23 -48.03 67.69
CA PRO A 690 -28.03 -48.70 67.20
C PRO A 690 -28.32 -50.15 66.79
N TYR A 691 -27.71 -50.61 65.70
CA TYR A 691 -27.67 -52.02 65.29
C TYR A 691 -26.22 -52.50 65.25
N VAL A 692 -25.93 -53.57 65.99
CA VAL A 692 -24.65 -54.30 66.00
C VAL A 692 -24.76 -55.45 65.00
N PRO A 693 -23.66 -55.82 64.30
CA PRO A 693 -23.39 -57.25 64.19
C PRO A 693 -21.91 -57.64 64.42
N THR A 694 -21.80 -58.91 64.75
CA THR A 694 -20.72 -59.65 65.42
C THR A 694 -19.93 -60.52 64.44
N SER A 695 -18.68 -60.81 64.81
CA SER A 695 -17.82 -61.98 64.43
C SER A 695 -17.19 -61.98 63.02
N ALA A 696 -15.86 -61.86 62.86
CA ALA A 696 -14.74 -62.83 63.06
C ALA A 696 -14.36 -63.48 61.69
N SER A 697 -13.11 -63.60 61.22
CA SER A 697 -11.75 -63.56 61.80
C SER A 697 -10.69 -63.39 60.65
N PRO A 698 -9.36 -63.54 60.83
CA PRO A 698 -8.38 -62.49 60.53
C PRO A 698 -7.36 -62.86 59.43
N HIS A 699 -6.73 -61.87 58.81
CA HIS A 699 -5.28 -61.87 58.57
C HIS A 699 -4.78 -60.56 57.93
N THR A 700 -3.72 -60.04 58.57
CA THR A 700 -2.69 -59.09 58.11
C THR A 700 -2.79 -57.64 58.59
N ASN A 701 -1.86 -57.34 59.51
CA ASN A 701 -1.44 -56.04 59.98
C ASN A 701 -0.57 -55.36 58.90
N ALA A 702 -0.88 -54.11 58.56
CA ALA A 702 0.15 -53.16 58.16
C ALA A 702 -0.33 -51.72 58.40
N THR A 703 0.49 -51.02 59.18
CA THR A 703 0.33 -49.68 59.72
C THR A 703 0.61 -48.59 58.66
N PHE A 704 -0.14 -47.50 58.76
CA PHE A 704 0.06 -46.26 58.00
C PHE A 704 1.45 -45.63 58.26
N LYS A 705 2.08 -45.15 57.19
CA LYS A 705 3.10 -44.08 57.26
C LYS A 705 2.97 -43.17 56.03
N SER A 706 2.81 -41.88 56.30
CA SER A 706 2.77 -40.77 55.36
C SER A 706 4.16 -40.18 55.21
N ASP A 707 4.66 -39.99 53.98
CA ASP A 707 5.78 -39.09 53.72
C ASP A 707 5.46 -38.18 52.51
N LYS A 708 5.47 -36.87 52.78
CA LYS A 708 5.53 -35.77 51.81
C LYS A 708 6.99 -35.32 51.79
N GLU A 709 7.64 -35.35 50.63
CA GLU A 709 8.88 -34.61 50.40
C GLU A 709 8.67 -33.60 49.26
N VAL A 710 9.01 -32.36 49.56
CA VAL A 710 9.09 -31.21 48.68
C VAL A 710 10.58 -30.88 48.57
N HIS A 711 11.11 -30.68 47.36
CA HIS A 711 12.32 -29.87 47.21
C HIS A 711 12.32 -29.07 45.88
N PRO A 712 12.91 -27.86 45.87
CA PRO A 712 12.61 -26.77 44.93
C PRO A 712 13.76 -26.47 43.96
N GLU A 713 13.49 -26.12 42.70
CA GLU A 713 14.47 -25.40 41.86
C GLU A 713 13.91 -24.80 40.54
N GLU A 714 12.73 -24.17 40.55
CA GLU A 714 12.23 -23.43 39.37
C GLU A 714 11.71 -22.02 39.73
N GLU A 715 12.52 -21.23 40.44
CA GLU A 715 12.25 -19.80 40.59
C GLU A 715 13.53 -18.95 40.45
N LYS A 716 14.18 -19.06 39.29
CA LYS A 716 15.14 -18.07 38.80
C LYS A 716 15.11 -18.02 37.28
N LEU A 717 14.15 -17.29 36.70
CA LEU A 717 14.28 -16.68 35.37
C LEU A 717 13.23 -15.59 35.10
N LEU A 718 12.88 -14.82 36.14
CA LEU A 718 12.19 -13.53 35.99
C LEU A 718 12.90 -12.48 36.85
N LYS A 719 14.07 -12.05 36.37
CA LYS A 719 14.67 -10.72 36.56
C LYS A 719 15.99 -10.64 35.80
N LYS A 720 15.88 -10.34 34.50
CA LYS A 720 16.78 -9.43 33.78
C LYS A 720 16.09 -8.92 32.54
#